data_AF-A0A524CGW4-F1
#
_entry.id   AF-A0A524CGW4-F1
#
_cell.length_a   1.000
_cell.length_b   1.000
_cell.length_c   1.000
_cell.angle_alpha   90.00
_cell.angle_beta   90.00
_cell.angle_gamma   90.00
#
_symmetry.space_group_name_H-M   'P 1'
#
loop_
_entity.id
_entity.type
_entity.pdbx_description
1 polymer ?
#
loop_
_entity_poly.entity_id
_entity_poly.type
_entity_poly.pdbx_seq_one_letter_code
_entity_poly.pdbx_strand_id
1 'polypeptide(L)'
;MKKIARSMTVMCFLLISMMFFGSLFTFSLATNIFILLQDWTFYAMLISYLIVFEEIIRWLKQGRRSEMSDIVAILFFFFFIFFFTKDVFTSIIGAFSVYLWFGIFELKDYPVLNRLLIISLTTYSIIFVCGIISSYLRDPFIFNTSFAFSFWIILGLGFILFGRKYIVIWRFMSPEYLTLLLYIIAWLAVVFINQYTPLNLISQSPFDKTELNPVDFFFNIYFILILVNWLIYFTSGPILDRMLGIKELKNENLVDTINQVKETMGIKRKVRIGIGNYPILNAMAYGSFFDRRIALIVEDGANIPQDELKGIVAHEFAHSKKNHTLILTLITSIDLFIRMLIGFPATFYDYTFGTPQIPFFAFILINIGIYAVIYVFVRFLEGKADLLAKEKGYGKELVKALYNLESFYATGRQIGLNTMLLCEEKINREHQILDYIETAEYLSSSLIKPSRISLLSNFMHAHPPTYYRIAAILGEDLTPSKEALLSLICLKKSKIRKYASKFSSSRHIFDQIATQKFTQLFKITNISNFLQKLNRKELFEFDLNRDYVFTHKITNESILGTLKNVHFNENICAHDEFIVFDIKKKREVTLNASLYIKNRVIMGGLYFFDKKTPLTLIDVEFNKDYRKANYVFANEDDVIIKKKLYKTRLPNSIQILNDFIDNDLFLKNKGEIQILHCTGIKTNSDYDAIELELGNLSSKNKKIALSLKLRDLIVRPKNIYLAIEKSDLFRASEVKVLNWLLEKKCRIYIFLKKPVNNVEIGYLTGLELKRDETIDTPNINSLNFRNIFGQDIAIPYDSIEIISFDYKAALLQKKRDTSFISKLGYKIQHKIKPQKIMYLNKL
;
A
#
# COMPACT_ATOMS: atom_id res chain seq x y z
N MET A 1 15.93 -18.62 17.10
CA MET A 1 16.17 -20.08 17.31
C MET A 1 17.67 -20.36 17.49
N LYS A 2 18.05 -21.14 18.52
CA LYS A 2 19.44 -21.60 18.71
C LYS A 2 19.91 -22.42 17.50
N LYS A 3 21.23 -22.41 17.24
CA LYS A 3 21.85 -23.08 16.07
C LYS A 3 21.47 -24.56 15.97
N ILE A 4 21.44 -25.28 17.10
CA ILE A 4 21.06 -26.70 17.19
C ILE A 4 19.63 -26.92 16.69
N ALA A 5 18.67 -26.14 17.19
CA ALA A 5 17.28 -26.23 16.76
C ALA A 5 17.14 -25.96 15.24
N ARG A 6 17.88 -24.97 14.70
CA ARG A 6 17.91 -24.71 13.25
C ARG A 6 18.48 -25.90 12.47
N SER A 7 19.59 -26.48 12.92
CA SER A 7 20.18 -27.68 12.32
C SER A 7 19.22 -28.86 12.31
N MET A 8 18.51 -29.11 13.41
CA MET A 8 17.47 -30.16 13.47
C MET A 8 16.34 -29.89 12.49
N THR A 9 15.86 -28.64 12.37
CA THR A 9 14.82 -28.29 11.39
C THR A 9 15.29 -28.55 9.95
N VAL A 10 16.54 -28.22 9.61
CA VAL A 10 17.11 -28.52 8.28
C VAL A 10 17.24 -30.02 8.05
N MET A 11 17.66 -30.77 9.07
CA MET A 11 17.76 -32.23 8.96
C MET A 11 16.38 -32.87 8.76
N CYS A 12 15.37 -32.43 9.50
CA CYS A 12 13.99 -32.86 9.30
C CYS A 12 13.48 -32.51 7.90
N PHE A 13 13.73 -31.29 7.42
CA PHE A 13 13.37 -30.88 6.06
C PHE A 13 14.01 -31.78 4.99
N LEU A 14 15.30 -32.09 5.15
CA LEU A 14 16.03 -32.98 4.25
C LEU A 14 15.49 -34.41 4.28
N LEU A 15 15.22 -34.97 5.46
CA LEU A 15 14.65 -36.31 5.61
C LEU A 15 13.26 -36.39 4.96
N ILE A 16 12.39 -35.43 5.26
CA ILE A 16 11.04 -35.34 4.66
C ILE A 16 11.14 -35.21 3.14
N SER A 17 12.04 -34.37 2.64
CA SER A 17 12.24 -34.21 1.21
C SER A 17 12.77 -35.48 0.55
N MET A 18 13.72 -36.17 1.17
CA MET A 18 14.26 -37.42 0.65
C MET A 18 13.20 -38.52 0.62
N MET A 19 12.36 -38.63 1.66
CA MET A 19 11.21 -39.54 1.67
C MET A 19 10.20 -39.18 0.58
N PHE A 20 9.91 -37.89 0.40
CA PHE A 20 8.98 -37.40 -0.63
C PHE A 20 9.48 -37.70 -2.05
N PHE A 21 10.71 -37.30 -2.39
CA PHE A 21 11.29 -37.58 -3.72
C PHE A 21 11.52 -39.07 -3.94
N GLY A 22 11.86 -39.83 -2.90
CA GLY A 22 11.93 -41.30 -2.95
C GLY A 22 10.57 -41.91 -3.30
N SER A 23 9.50 -41.50 -2.63
CA SER A 23 8.13 -41.92 -2.93
C SER A 23 7.70 -41.54 -4.35
N LEU A 24 8.04 -40.33 -4.78
CA LEU A 24 7.71 -39.82 -6.11
C LEU A 24 8.46 -40.60 -7.20
N PHE A 25 9.72 -40.95 -6.95
CA PHE A 25 10.53 -41.80 -7.83
C PHE A 25 9.98 -43.23 -7.89
N THR A 26 9.64 -43.85 -6.75
CA THR A 26 9.02 -45.19 -6.74
C THR A 26 7.67 -45.20 -7.46
N PHE A 27 6.85 -44.16 -7.27
CA PHE A 27 5.60 -43.99 -7.99
C PHE A 27 5.83 -43.77 -9.49
N SER A 28 6.88 -43.03 -9.86
CA SER A 28 7.29 -42.77 -11.24
C SER A 28 7.97 -43.96 -11.93
N LEU A 29 8.41 -44.97 -11.19
CA LEU A 29 8.84 -46.26 -11.75
C LEU A 29 7.64 -47.18 -11.99
N ALA A 30 6.63 -47.10 -11.12
CA ALA A 30 5.36 -47.82 -11.30
C ALA A 30 4.50 -47.22 -12.43
N THR A 31 4.64 -45.92 -12.68
CA THR A 31 4.03 -45.20 -13.81
C THR A 31 5.08 -44.93 -14.89
N ASN A 32 4.69 -44.58 -16.11
CA ASN A 32 5.66 -44.38 -17.18
C ASN A 32 6.52 -43.11 -16.93
N ILE A 33 7.79 -43.28 -16.55
CA ILE A 33 8.74 -42.20 -16.22
C ILE A 33 8.87 -41.13 -17.32
N PHE A 34 8.64 -41.51 -18.58
CA PHE A 34 8.64 -40.58 -19.70
C PHE A 34 7.55 -39.50 -19.57
N ILE A 35 6.40 -39.81 -18.96
CA ILE A 35 5.32 -38.84 -18.74
C ILE A 35 5.76 -37.77 -17.74
N LEU A 36 6.44 -38.16 -16.65
CA LEU A 36 6.97 -37.23 -15.66
C LEU A 36 8.04 -36.30 -16.26
N LEU A 37 8.93 -36.85 -17.10
CA LEU A 37 10.00 -36.09 -17.75
C LEU A 37 9.49 -35.15 -18.85
N GLN A 38 8.28 -35.34 -19.37
CA GLN A 38 7.65 -34.41 -20.32
C GLN A 38 6.88 -33.28 -19.62
N ASP A 39 6.61 -33.43 -18.32
CA ASP A 39 5.83 -32.47 -17.56
C ASP A 39 6.67 -31.28 -17.09
N TRP A 40 6.46 -30.11 -17.72
CA TRP A 40 7.17 -28.88 -17.35
C TRP A 40 6.96 -28.46 -15.89
N THR A 41 5.82 -28.83 -15.28
CA THR A 41 5.50 -28.47 -13.89
C THR A 41 6.38 -29.22 -12.89
N PHE A 42 6.83 -30.43 -13.24
CA PHE A 42 7.81 -31.18 -12.45
C PHE A 42 9.14 -30.43 -12.36
N TYR A 43 9.65 -29.93 -13.50
CA TYR A 43 10.89 -29.14 -13.51
C TYR A 43 10.74 -27.81 -12.77
N ALA A 44 9.60 -27.13 -12.89
CA ALA A 44 9.33 -25.90 -12.15
C ALA A 44 9.30 -26.14 -10.63
N MET A 45 8.69 -27.24 -10.18
CA MET A 45 8.73 -27.67 -8.78
C MET A 45 10.17 -28.00 -8.34
N LEU A 46 10.95 -28.73 -9.14
CA LEU A 46 12.33 -29.06 -8.81
C LEU A 46 13.21 -27.80 -8.67
N ILE A 47 13.10 -26.86 -9.61
CA ILE A 47 13.83 -25.59 -9.57
C ILE A 47 13.45 -24.79 -8.33
N SER A 48 12.15 -24.69 -8.03
CA SER A 48 11.69 -23.96 -6.83
C SER A 48 12.13 -24.64 -5.52
N TYR A 49 12.16 -25.98 -5.48
CA TYR A 49 12.72 -26.73 -4.36
C TYR A 49 14.21 -26.42 -4.14
N LEU A 50 15.02 -26.39 -5.19
CA LEU A 50 16.45 -26.05 -5.10
C LEU A 50 16.66 -24.61 -4.56
N ILE A 51 15.79 -23.68 -4.93
CA ILE A 51 15.81 -22.30 -4.43
C ILE A 51 15.46 -22.26 -2.94
N VAL A 52 14.42 -22.98 -2.50
CA VAL A 52 14.07 -23.12 -1.07
C VAL A 52 15.21 -23.74 -0.28
N PHE A 53 15.86 -24.77 -0.83
CA PHE A 53 16.97 -25.44 -0.18
C PHE A 53 18.16 -24.48 0.03
N GLU A 54 18.49 -23.66 -0.97
CA GLU A 54 19.50 -22.60 -0.83
C GLU A 54 19.14 -21.63 0.29
N GLU A 55 17.88 -21.20 0.35
CA GLU A 55 17.34 -20.29 1.35
C GLU A 55 17.44 -20.88 2.78
N ILE A 56 17.12 -22.17 2.94
CA ILE A 56 17.22 -22.89 4.21
C ILE A 56 18.70 -23.01 4.66
N ILE A 57 19.62 -23.33 3.74
CA ILE A 57 21.06 -23.35 4.05
C ILE A 57 21.54 -21.96 4.49
N ARG A 58 21.06 -20.90 3.84
CA ARG A 58 21.38 -19.51 4.22
C ARG A 58 20.87 -19.17 5.60
N TRP A 59 19.62 -19.49 5.88
CA TRP A 59 19.02 -19.32 7.21
C TRP A 59 19.79 -20.10 8.30
N LEU A 60 20.24 -21.32 8.01
CA LEU A 60 21.07 -22.11 8.91
C LEU A 60 22.41 -21.41 9.21
N LYS A 61 23.07 -20.87 8.18
CA LYS A 61 24.37 -20.20 8.32
C LYS A 61 24.26 -18.82 9.00
N GLN A 62 23.18 -18.08 8.73
CA GLN A 62 23.04 -16.67 9.12
C GLN A 62 22.17 -16.44 10.35
N GLY A 63 21.30 -17.38 10.70
CA GLY A 63 20.36 -17.24 11.81
C GLY A 63 19.18 -16.31 11.56
N ARG A 64 19.16 -15.61 10.42
CA ARG A 64 18.02 -14.82 9.95
C ARG A 64 17.57 -15.27 8.57
N ARG A 65 16.28 -15.16 8.29
CA ARG A 65 15.72 -15.43 6.96
C ARG A 65 16.13 -14.28 6.02
N SER A 66 16.21 -14.52 4.71
CA SER A 66 16.47 -13.42 3.78
C SER A 66 15.23 -12.55 3.59
N GLU A 67 15.43 -11.35 3.03
CA GLU A 67 14.35 -10.40 2.74
C GLU A 67 13.32 -10.93 1.73
N MET A 68 13.66 -11.99 0.98
CA MET A 68 12.80 -12.57 -0.07
C MET A 68 12.38 -14.02 0.24
N SER A 69 12.62 -14.52 1.46
CA SER A 69 12.29 -15.91 1.83
C SER A 69 10.81 -16.24 1.64
N ASP A 70 9.94 -15.26 1.89
CA ASP A 70 8.49 -15.44 1.85
C ASP A 70 8.00 -15.67 0.43
N ILE A 71 8.53 -14.89 -0.52
CA ILE A 71 8.24 -15.06 -1.96
C ILE A 71 8.74 -16.44 -2.44
N VAL A 72 9.91 -16.86 -1.96
CA VAL A 72 10.48 -18.17 -2.29
C VAL A 72 9.59 -19.30 -1.77
N ALA A 73 9.12 -19.21 -0.53
CA ALA A 73 8.21 -20.19 0.05
C ALA A 73 6.88 -20.26 -0.70
N ILE A 74 6.25 -19.11 -0.98
CA ILE A 74 5.00 -19.04 -1.74
C ILE A 74 5.17 -19.65 -3.14
N LEU A 75 6.25 -19.31 -3.85
CA LEU A 75 6.52 -19.82 -5.19
C LEU A 75 6.75 -21.33 -5.20
N PHE A 76 7.45 -21.87 -4.20
CA PHE A 76 7.60 -23.31 -4.04
C PHE A 76 6.29 -24.01 -3.77
N PHE A 77 5.50 -23.56 -2.78
CA PHE A 77 4.20 -24.19 -2.49
C PHE A 77 3.25 -24.09 -3.67
N PHE A 78 3.28 -22.99 -4.43
CA PHE A 78 2.52 -22.86 -5.67
C PHE A 78 2.87 -23.96 -6.68
N PHE A 79 4.15 -24.11 -7.04
CA PHE A 79 4.54 -25.12 -8.03
C PHE A 79 4.41 -26.55 -7.52
N PHE A 80 4.60 -26.77 -6.22
CA PHE A 80 4.37 -28.06 -5.57
C PHE A 80 2.90 -28.49 -5.68
N ILE A 81 1.97 -27.63 -5.30
CA ILE A 81 0.53 -27.92 -5.39
C ILE A 81 0.10 -28.01 -6.85
N PHE A 82 0.64 -27.15 -7.72
CA PHE A 82 0.31 -27.15 -9.14
C PHE A 82 0.75 -28.42 -9.85
N PHE A 83 1.90 -28.97 -9.45
CA PHE A 83 2.38 -30.25 -9.97
C PHE A 83 1.38 -31.38 -9.71
N PHE A 84 0.74 -31.44 -8.54
CA PHE A 84 -0.24 -32.48 -8.22
C PHE A 84 -1.65 -32.20 -8.75
N THR A 85 -2.12 -30.96 -8.62
CA THR A 85 -3.52 -30.62 -8.92
C THR A 85 -3.76 -30.27 -10.38
N LYS A 86 -2.72 -29.81 -11.09
CA LYS A 86 -2.81 -29.14 -12.40
C LYS A 86 -3.79 -27.97 -12.45
N ASP A 87 -4.19 -27.46 -11.29
CA ASP A 87 -5.13 -26.35 -11.17
C ASP A 87 -4.42 -25.12 -10.60
N VAL A 88 -4.33 -24.08 -11.43
CA VAL A 88 -3.62 -22.83 -11.07
C VAL A 88 -4.24 -22.21 -9.83
N PHE A 89 -5.56 -22.27 -9.70
CA PHE A 89 -6.27 -21.51 -8.67
C PHE A 89 -6.17 -22.16 -7.29
N THR A 90 -6.36 -23.48 -7.20
CA THR A 90 -6.07 -24.29 -6.01
C THR A 90 -4.62 -24.11 -5.57
N SER A 91 -3.70 -23.99 -6.53
CA SER A 91 -2.27 -23.77 -6.26
C SER A 91 -1.98 -22.41 -5.66
N ILE A 92 -2.62 -21.33 -6.16
CA ILE A 92 -2.49 -19.99 -5.59
C ILE A 92 -3.03 -19.97 -4.16
N ILE A 93 -4.27 -20.44 -3.98
CA ILE A 93 -4.94 -20.39 -2.67
C ILE A 93 -4.22 -21.28 -1.64
N GLY A 94 -3.80 -22.47 -2.05
CA GLY A 94 -3.05 -23.38 -1.20
C GLY A 94 -1.67 -22.83 -0.81
N ALA A 95 -0.95 -22.21 -1.74
CA ALA A 95 0.34 -21.59 -1.44
C ALA A 95 0.21 -20.46 -0.40
N PHE A 96 -0.79 -19.58 -0.55
CA PHE A 96 -1.08 -18.56 0.46
C PHE A 96 -1.56 -19.16 1.78
N SER A 97 -2.42 -20.19 1.75
CA SER A 97 -2.90 -20.88 2.95
C SER A 97 -1.73 -21.43 3.79
N VAL A 98 -0.83 -22.20 3.17
CA VAL A 98 0.34 -22.76 3.84
C VAL A 98 1.26 -21.66 4.36
N TYR A 99 1.44 -20.57 3.60
CA TYR A 99 2.24 -19.43 4.03
C TYR A 99 1.64 -18.70 5.25
N LEU A 100 0.32 -18.51 5.27
CA LEU A 100 -0.37 -17.79 6.35
C LEU A 100 -0.23 -18.47 7.72
N TRP A 101 -0.06 -19.80 7.77
CA TRP A 101 0.27 -20.51 9.02
C TRP A 101 1.53 -19.95 9.70
N PHE A 102 2.57 -19.66 8.92
CA PHE A 102 3.79 -19.04 9.43
C PHE A 102 3.56 -17.57 9.80
N GLY A 103 2.79 -16.85 8.98
CA GLY A 103 2.45 -15.45 9.21
C GLY A 103 1.71 -15.21 10.53
N ILE A 104 0.78 -16.08 10.92
CA ILE A 104 0.06 -15.98 12.20
C ILE A 104 1.02 -16.10 13.38
N PHE A 105 1.97 -17.03 13.33
CA PHE A 105 2.94 -17.20 14.40
C PHE A 105 3.87 -16.00 14.51
N GLU A 106 4.30 -15.45 13.38
CA GLU A 106 5.19 -14.30 13.30
C GLU A 106 4.52 -13.01 13.79
N LEU A 107 3.26 -12.81 13.41
CA LEU A 107 2.50 -11.59 13.69
C LEU A 107 1.60 -11.72 14.92
N LYS A 108 1.84 -12.69 15.80
CA LYS A 108 1.03 -12.93 17.02
C LYS A 108 0.92 -11.74 17.97
N ASP A 109 1.89 -10.84 17.94
CA ASP A 109 1.91 -9.64 18.77
C ASP A 109 1.10 -8.48 18.17
N TYR A 110 0.64 -8.60 16.92
CA TYR A 110 -0.13 -7.57 16.24
C TYR A 110 -1.62 -7.88 16.39
N PRO A 111 -2.33 -7.24 17.33
CA PRO A 111 -3.65 -7.72 17.76
C PRO A 111 -4.70 -7.72 16.63
N VAL A 112 -4.68 -6.70 15.77
CA VAL A 112 -5.60 -6.59 14.63
C VAL A 112 -5.13 -7.44 13.45
N LEU A 113 -3.85 -7.33 13.08
CA LEU A 113 -3.31 -8.04 11.91
C LEU A 113 -3.33 -9.56 12.11
N ASN A 114 -3.01 -10.05 13.31
CA ASN A 114 -3.09 -11.47 13.64
C ASN A 114 -4.49 -12.04 13.45
N ARG A 115 -5.51 -11.35 13.96
CA ARG A 115 -6.92 -11.75 13.81
C ARG A 115 -7.35 -11.76 12.36
N LEU A 116 -6.96 -10.74 11.57
CA LEU A 116 -7.22 -10.72 10.13
C LEU A 116 -6.56 -11.91 9.42
N LEU A 117 -5.31 -12.25 9.78
CA LEU A 117 -4.60 -13.41 9.22
C LEU A 117 -5.26 -14.74 9.60
N ILE A 118 -5.82 -14.88 10.81
CA ILE A 118 -6.60 -16.06 11.21
C ILE A 118 -7.84 -16.23 10.31
N ILE A 119 -8.55 -15.13 10.02
CA ILE A 119 -9.72 -15.15 9.11
C ILE A 119 -9.29 -15.60 7.72
N SER A 120 -8.23 -14.99 7.17
CA SER A 120 -7.70 -15.34 5.85
C SER A 120 -7.21 -16.79 5.80
N LEU A 121 -6.46 -17.24 6.82
CA LEU A 121 -5.96 -18.61 6.89
C LEU A 121 -7.08 -19.63 6.88
N THR A 122 -8.08 -19.43 7.75
CA THR A 122 -9.20 -20.37 7.89
C THR A 122 -9.97 -20.45 6.58
N THR A 123 -10.25 -19.29 5.97
CA THR A 123 -10.95 -19.20 4.68
C THR A 123 -10.16 -19.89 3.57
N TYR A 124 -8.87 -19.59 3.42
CA TYR A 124 -8.03 -20.19 2.38
C TYR A 124 -7.78 -21.68 2.62
N SER A 125 -7.69 -22.13 3.88
CA SER A 125 -7.56 -23.55 4.23
C SER A 125 -8.79 -24.33 3.81
N ILE A 126 -10.00 -23.81 4.08
CA ILE A 126 -11.25 -24.46 3.66
C ILE A 126 -11.30 -24.57 2.14
N ILE A 127 -11.06 -23.47 1.42
CA ILE A 127 -11.09 -23.48 -0.05
C ILE A 127 -10.00 -24.42 -0.61
N PHE A 128 -8.81 -24.42 -0.03
CA PHE A 128 -7.71 -25.27 -0.48
C PHE A 128 -8.01 -26.77 -0.29
N VAL A 129 -8.50 -27.17 0.89
CA VAL A 129 -8.89 -28.57 1.15
C VAL A 129 -10.02 -28.99 0.21
N CYS A 130 -11.03 -28.14 0.03
CA CYS A 130 -12.10 -28.35 -0.95
C CYS A 130 -11.56 -28.47 -2.38
N GLY A 131 -10.54 -27.69 -2.76
CA GLY A 131 -9.86 -27.77 -4.05
C GLY A 131 -9.11 -29.08 -4.27
N ILE A 132 -8.43 -29.60 -3.24
CA ILE A 132 -7.78 -30.92 -3.30
C ILE A 132 -8.84 -32.02 -3.49
N ILE A 133 -9.91 -32.01 -2.69
CA ILE A 133 -10.99 -32.99 -2.79
C ILE A 133 -11.64 -32.93 -4.18
N SER A 134 -11.92 -31.72 -4.67
CA SER A 134 -12.48 -31.48 -5.99
C SER A 134 -11.59 -31.99 -7.12
N SER A 135 -10.28 -31.73 -7.04
CA SER A 135 -9.28 -32.23 -8.01
C SER A 135 -9.22 -33.76 -8.00
N TYR A 136 -9.29 -34.39 -6.82
CA TYR A 136 -9.31 -35.84 -6.67
C TYR A 136 -10.58 -36.48 -7.25
N LEU A 137 -11.76 -35.92 -6.94
CA LEU A 137 -13.05 -36.40 -7.44
C LEU A 137 -13.31 -36.03 -8.91
N ARG A 138 -12.49 -35.15 -9.49
CA ARG A 138 -12.70 -34.54 -10.82
C ARG A 138 -14.05 -33.83 -10.95
N ASP A 139 -14.55 -33.29 -9.84
CA ASP A 139 -15.80 -32.55 -9.76
C ASP A 139 -15.55 -31.16 -9.16
N PRO A 140 -15.74 -30.07 -9.93
CA PRO A 140 -15.52 -28.70 -9.46
C PRO A 140 -16.55 -28.22 -8.42
N PHE A 141 -17.65 -28.95 -8.19
CA PHE A 141 -18.74 -28.53 -7.32
C PHE A 141 -18.28 -28.12 -5.91
N ILE A 142 -17.50 -28.98 -5.25
CA ILE A 142 -17.05 -28.73 -3.86
C ILE A 142 -16.16 -27.48 -3.79
N PHE A 143 -15.25 -27.34 -4.76
CA PHE A 143 -14.37 -26.20 -4.86
C PHE A 143 -15.14 -24.90 -5.10
N ASN A 144 -15.99 -24.88 -6.12
CA ASN A 144 -16.82 -23.73 -6.49
C ASN A 144 -17.71 -23.29 -5.33
N THR A 145 -18.34 -24.24 -4.64
CA THR A 145 -19.18 -23.98 -3.46
C THR A 145 -18.37 -23.36 -2.33
N SER A 146 -17.21 -23.93 -2.01
CA SER A 146 -16.35 -23.40 -0.94
C SER A 146 -15.90 -21.96 -1.22
N PHE A 147 -15.61 -21.63 -2.48
CA PHE A 147 -15.25 -20.28 -2.88
C PHE A 147 -16.45 -19.33 -2.84
N ALA A 148 -17.60 -19.73 -3.41
CA ALA A 148 -18.82 -18.91 -3.44
C ALA A 148 -19.28 -18.51 -2.02
N PHE A 149 -19.06 -19.39 -1.03
CA PHE A 149 -19.38 -19.14 0.36
C PHE A 149 -18.22 -18.58 1.21
N SER A 150 -17.03 -18.40 0.64
CA SER A 150 -15.85 -17.89 1.35
C SER A 150 -16.06 -16.52 1.99
N PHE A 151 -16.84 -15.65 1.35
CA PHE A 151 -17.21 -14.34 1.89
C PHE A 151 -17.97 -14.47 3.22
N TRP A 152 -18.88 -15.43 3.33
CA TRP A 152 -19.65 -15.67 4.56
C TRP A 152 -18.81 -16.24 5.68
N ILE A 153 -17.80 -17.04 5.34
CA ILE A 153 -16.78 -17.51 6.30
C ILE A 153 -16.00 -16.31 6.84
N ILE A 154 -15.55 -15.40 5.97
CA ILE A 154 -14.85 -14.16 6.37
C ILE A 154 -15.72 -13.31 7.29
N LEU A 155 -17.01 -13.15 6.95
CA LEU A 155 -17.96 -12.35 7.72
C LEU A 155 -18.23 -12.97 9.10
N GLY A 156 -18.47 -14.29 9.15
CA GLY A 156 -18.71 -15.04 10.38
C GLY A 156 -17.50 -15.02 11.32
N LEU A 157 -16.31 -15.36 10.81
CA LEU A 157 -15.07 -15.35 11.60
C LEU A 157 -14.69 -13.95 12.07
N GLY A 158 -14.89 -12.94 11.22
CA GLY A 158 -14.62 -11.57 11.64
C GLY A 158 -15.56 -11.08 12.72
N PHE A 159 -16.85 -11.47 12.69
CA PHE A 159 -17.74 -11.23 13.83
C PHE A 159 -17.26 -11.96 15.09
N ILE A 160 -16.81 -13.20 14.99
CA ILE A 160 -16.29 -13.97 16.14
C ILE A 160 -15.06 -13.28 16.75
N LEU A 161 -14.11 -12.80 15.93
CA LEU A 161 -12.82 -12.28 16.40
C LEU A 161 -12.84 -10.80 16.81
N PHE A 162 -13.70 -9.99 16.20
CA PHE A 162 -13.75 -8.54 16.41
C PHE A 162 -15.11 -8.05 16.94
N GLY A 163 -16.07 -8.96 17.10
CA GLY A 163 -17.41 -8.65 17.60
C GLY A 163 -18.20 -7.73 16.68
N ARG A 164 -19.10 -6.95 17.29
CA ARG A 164 -19.98 -6.02 16.56
C ARG A 164 -19.21 -4.98 15.74
N LYS A 165 -17.99 -4.60 16.13
CA LYS A 165 -17.14 -3.63 15.41
C LYS A 165 -16.85 -4.07 13.98
N TYR A 166 -16.63 -5.37 13.75
CA TYR A 166 -16.42 -5.91 12.42
C TYR A 166 -17.65 -5.78 11.55
N ILE A 167 -18.81 -6.17 12.08
CA ILE A 167 -20.06 -6.03 11.36
C ILE A 167 -20.32 -4.56 11.08
N VAL A 168 -20.01 -3.64 12.00
CA VAL A 168 -20.12 -2.19 11.77
C VAL A 168 -19.26 -1.73 10.58
N ILE A 169 -18.00 -2.15 10.50
CA ILE A 169 -17.13 -1.82 9.35
C ILE A 169 -17.74 -2.35 8.05
N TRP A 170 -18.17 -3.61 8.03
CA TRP A 170 -18.78 -4.20 6.84
C TRP A 170 -20.16 -3.63 6.51
N ARG A 171 -20.95 -3.26 7.52
CA ARG A 171 -22.23 -2.54 7.41
C ARG A 171 -22.05 -1.24 6.63
N PHE A 172 -20.92 -0.54 6.83
CA PHE A 172 -20.59 0.67 6.08
C PHE A 172 -20.01 0.43 4.70
N MET A 173 -19.48 -0.76 4.44
CA MET A 173 -18.78 -1.04 3.20
C MET A 173 -19.75 -1.20 2.01
N SER A 174 -21.00 -1.62 2.21
CA SER A 174 -22.01 -1.75 1.11
C SER A 174 -23.37 -2.34 1.54
N PRO A 175 -24.52 -1.77 1.12
CA PRO A 175 -25.80 -2.49 1.01
C PRO A 175 -25.75 -3.79 0.16
N GLU A 176 -24.76 -3.91 -0.72
CA GLU A 176 -24.53 -5.01 -1.65
C GLU A 176 -24.36 -6.36 -0.93
N TYR A 177 -23.95 -6.39 0.34
CA TYR A 177 -23.89 -7.65 1.11
C TYR A 177 -25.28 -8.18 1.46
N LEU A 178 -26.24 -7.29 1.70
CA LEU A 178 -27.64 -7.69 1.86
C LEU A 178 -28.17 -8.26 0.55
N THR A 179 -27.82 -7.64 -0.58
CA THR A 179 -28.12 -8.18 -1.90
C THR A 179 -27.53 -9.57 -2.10
N LEU A 180 -26.26 -9.77 -1.74
CA LEU A 180 -25.59 -11.06 -1.82
C LEU A 180 -26.31 -12.13 -0.97
N LEU A 181 -26.75 -11.78 0.24
CA LEU A 181 -27.52 -12.69 1.11
C LEU A 181 -28.85 -13.08 0.46
N LEU A 182 -29.57 -12.09 -0.07
CA LEU A 182 -30.87 -12.31 -0.70
C LEU A 182 -30.76 -13.07 -2.02
N TYR A 183 -29.64 -12.94 -2.74
CA TYR A 183 -29.33 -13.78 -3.89
C TYR A 183 -29.15 -15.26 -3.51
N ILE A 184 -28.53 -15.56 -2.37
CA ILE A 184 -28.46 -16.94 -1.87
C ILE A 184 -29.86 -17.46 -1.56
N ILE A 185 -30.68 -16.65 -0.86
CA ILE A 185 -32.05 -17.04 -0.52
C ILE A 185 -32.87 -17.29 -1.79
N ALA A 186 -32.71 -16.44 -2.82
CA ALA A 186 -33.35 -16.62 -4.10
C ALA A 186 -32.92 -17.93 -4.78
N TRP A 187 -31.62 -18.22 -4.82
CA TRP A 187 -31.10 -19.49 -5.34
C TRP A 187 -31.63 -20.70 -4.58
N LEU A 188 -31.65 -20.67 -3.25
CA LEU A 188 -32.19 -21.75 -2.42
C LEU A 188 -33.68 -21.96 -2.69
N ALA A 189 -34.45 -20.88 -2.86
CA ALA A 189 -35.86 -20.96 -3.23
C ALA A 189 -36.05 -21.62 -4.61
N VAL A 190 -35.24 -21.23 -5.61
CA VAL A 190 -35.28 -21.84 -6.95
C VAL A 190 -34.96 -23.33 -6.90
N VAL A 191 -33.90 -23.72 -6.21
CA VAL A 191 -33.51 -25.13 -6.04
C VAL A 191 -34.61 -25.93 -5.35
N PHE A 192 -35.19 -25.38 -4.29
CA PHE A 192 -36.29 -26.01 -3.57
C PHE A 192 -37.54 -26.19 -4.45
N ILE A 193 -37.93 -25.17 -5.21
CA ILE A 193 -39.08 -25.23 -6.12
C ILE A 193 -38.85 -26.30 -7.19
N ASN A 194 -37.67 -26.31 -7.83
CA ASN A 194 -37.33 -27.30 -8.85
C ASN A 194 -37.29 -28.74 -8.32
N GLN A 195 -36.91 -28.92 -7.05
CA GLN A 195 -36.82 -30.24 -6.45
C GLN A 195 -38.16 -30.78 -5.94
N TYR A 196 -39.03 -29.91 -5.41
CA TYR A 196 -40.22 -30.33 -4.66
C TYR A 196 -41.56 -29.90 -5.28
N THR A 197 -41.55 -29.19 -6.41
CA THR A 197 -42.78 -28.76 -7.10
C THR A 197 -42.73 -29.13 -8.58
N PRO A 198 -43.88 -29.23 -9.28
CA PRO A 198 -43.91 -29.50 -10.72
C PRO A 198 -43.47 -28.29 -11.58
N LEU A 199 -43.08 -27.18 -10.95
CA LEU A 199 -42.57 -25.99 -11.64
C LEU A 199 -41.09 -26.18 -11.94
N ASN A 200 -40.72 -26.15 -13.23
CA ASN A 200 -39.33 -26.17 -13.67
C ASN A 200 -38.85 -24.73 -13.92
N LEU A 201 -38.21 -24.12 -12.93
CA LEU A 201 -37.47 -22.87 -13.10
C LEU A 201 -36.17 -23.14 -13.87
N ILE A 202 -35.91 -22.29 -14.85
CA ILE A 202 -34.74 -22.41 -15.72
C ILE A 202 -33.51 -21.91 -14.97
N SER A 203 -32.62 -22.84 -14.61
CA SER A 203 -31.44 -22.57 -13.78
C SER A 203 -30.35 -21.79 -14.51
N GLN A 204 -30.21 -21.93 -15.84
CA GLN A 204 -29.33 -21.18 -16.73
C GLN A 204 -29.49 -21.69 -18.18
N SER A 205 -30.40 -21.12 -18.97
CA SER A 205 -30.34 -21.23 -20.43
C SER A 205 -30.01 -19.85 -21.02
N PRO A 206 -29.11 -19.77 -22.01
CA PRO A 206 -29.05 -18.60 -22.88
C PRO A 206 -30.45 -18.42 -23.47
N PHE A 207 -30.89 -17.17 -23.61
CA PHE A 207 -32.13 -16.88 -24.33
C PHE A 207 -31.93 -17.31 -25.79
N ASP A 208 -32.45 -18.48 -26.17
CA ASP A 208 -32.27 -18.99 -27.52
C ASP A 208 -33.10 -18.14 -28.48
N LYS A 209 -32.46 -17.60 -29.52
CA LYS A 209 -33.06 -16.54 -30.36
C LYS A 209 -34.17 -17.06 -31.27
N THR A 210 -34.33 -18.37 -31.38
CA THR A 210 -35.18 -19.04 -32.36
C THR A 210 -36.57 -19.39 -31.84
N GLU A 211 -36.79 -19.51 -30.53
CA GLU A 211 -38.10 -19.84 -29.93
C GLU A 211 -38.35 -18.99 -28.66
N LEU A 212 -38.97 -17.83 -28.82
CA LEU A 212 -39.27 -16.93 -27.71
C LEU A 212 -40.55 -17.37 -26.98
N ASN A 213 -40.42 -18.10 -25.87
CA ASN A 213 -41.53 -18.30 -24.93
C ASN A 213 -41.45 -17.25 -23.80
N PRO A 214 -42.42 -16.33 -23.66
CA PRO A 214 -42.44 -15.34 -22.57
C PRO A 214 -42.42 -15.96 -21.17
N VAL A 215 -42.93 -17.18 -21.03
CA VAL A 215 -42.94 -17.90 -19.74
C VAL A 215 -41.50 -18.20 -19.30
N ASP A 216 -40.64 -18.65 -20.21
CA ASP A 216 -39.25 -19.00 -19.90
C ASP A 216 -38.44 -17.81 -19.39
N PHE A 217 -38.79 -16.59 -19.81
CA PHE A 217 -38.22 -15.36 -19.27
C PHE A 217 -38.54 -15.15 -17.80
N PHE A 218 -39.81 -15.27 -17.41
CA PHE A 218 -40.25 -15.03 -16.04
C PHE A 218 -39.77 -16.11 -15.06
N PHE A 219 -39.60 -17.35 -15.55
CA PHE A 219 -39.13 -18.49 -14.76
C PHE A 219 -37.59 -18.62 -14.73
N ASN A 220 -36.85 -17.70 -15.34
CA ASN A 220 -35.40 -17.69 -15.33
C ASN A 220 -34.81 -17.05 -14.07
N ILE A 221 -33.75 -17.64 -13.50
CA ILE A 221 -33.03 -17.08 -12.34
C ILE A 221 -32.59 -15.63 -12.53
N TYR A 222 -32.16 -15.21 -13.73
CA TYR A 222 -31.75 -13.81 -13.95
C TYR A 222 -32.90 -12.83 -13.71
N PHE A 223 -34.13 -13.19 -14.10
CA PHE A 223 -35.32 -12.36 -13.86
C PHE A 223 -35.65 -12.30 -12.36
N ILE A 224 -35.55 -13.42 -11.64
CA ILE A 224 -35.73 -13.47 -10.19
C ILE A 224 -34.70 -12.58 -9.48
N LEU A 225 -33.42 -12.63 -9.87
CA LEU A 225 -32.37 -11.77 -9.31
C LEU A 225 -32.63 -10.28 -9.59
N ILE A 226 -33.15 -9.95 -10.79
CA ILE A 226 -33.59 -8.58 -11.10
C ILE A 226 -34.73 -8.17 -10.17
N LEU A 227 -35.75 -9.01 -9.95
CA LEU A 227 -36.84 -8.72 -9.02
C LEU A 227 -36.33 -8.52 -7.59
N VAL A 228 -35.39 -9.35 -7.13
CA VAL A 228 -34.75 -9.20 -5.81
C VAL A 228 -34.03 -7.86 -5.69
N ASN A 229 -33.31 -7.42 -6.72
CA ASN A 229 -32.67 -6.09 -6.72
C ASN A 229 -33.67 -4.96 -6.57
N TRP A 230 -34.80 -5.02 -7.29
CA TRP A 230 -35.85 -4.01 -7.16
C TRP A 230 -36.52 -4.06 -5.80
N LEU A 231 -36.79 -5.26 -5.26
CA LEU A 231 -37.32 -5.43 -3.91
C LEU A 231 -36.40 -4.78 -2.87
N ILE A 232 -35.10 -5.04 -2.95
CA ILE A 232 -34.09 -4.42 -2.08
C ILE A 232 -34.10 -2.92 -2.24
N TYR A 233 -34.09 -2.41 -3.49
CA TYR A 233 -34.11 -0.97 -3.72
C TYR A 233 -35.30 -0.30 -3.02
N PHE A 234 -36.50 -0.86 -3.14
CA PHE A 234 -37.70 -0.32 -2.49
C PHE A 234 -37.71 -0.47 -0.96
N THR A 235 -37.14 -1.56 -0.43
CA THR A 235 -37.15 -1.88 1.01
C THR A 235 -35.88 -1.46 1.76
N SER A 236 -34.86 -0.99 1.04
CA SER A 236 -33.52 -0.70 1.58
C SER A 236 -33.53 0.32 2.70
N GLY A 237 -34.39 1.35 2.67
CA GLY A 237 -34.44 2.41 3.66
C GLY A 237 -34.62 1.89 5.10
N PRO A 238 -35.76 1.27 5.45
CA PRO A 238 -35.99 0.70 6.78
C PRO A 238 -35.01 -0.40 7.17
N ILE A 239 -34.55 -1.21 6.20
CA ILE A 239 -33.61 -2.31 6.46
C ILE A 239 -32.25 -1.73 6.87
N LEU A 240 -31.75 -0.74 6.13
CA LEU A 240 -30.49 -0.08 6.42
C LEU A 240 -30.53 0.68 7.75
N ASP A 241 -31.64 1.30 8.14
CA ASP A 241 -31.76 1.91 9.47
C ASP A 241 -31.50 0.90 10.59
N ARG A 242 -32.12 -0.28 10.51
CA ARG A 242 -31.97 -1.34 11.51
C ARG A 242 -30.58 -1.95 11.45
N MET A 243 -30.06 -2.22 10.26
CA MET A 243 -28.73 -2.80 10.06
C MET A 243 -27.64 -1.84 10.55
N LEU A 244 -27.70 -0.57 10.19
CA LEU A 244 -26.73 0.46 10.55
C LEU A 244 -27.00 1.08 11.93
N GLY A 245 -28.01 0.62 12.66
CA GLY A 245 -28.34 1.15 13.99
C GLY A 245 -28.62 2.66 13.99
N ILE A 246 -29.15 3.17 12.88
CA ILE A 246 -29.43 4.59 12.69
C ILE A 246 -30.67 4.95 13.50
N LYS A 247 -30.55 5.99 14.33
CA LYS A 247 -31.64 6.54 15.13
C LYS A 247 -32.04 7.90 14.58
N GLU A 248 -33.27 8.31 14.82
CA GLU A 248 -33.71 9.66 14.44
C GLU A 248 -32.86 10.74 15.14
N LEU A 249 -32.43 11.75 14.36
CA LEU A 249 -31.63 12.84 14.88
C LEU A 249 -32.52 13.79 15.70
N LYS A 250 -32.23 13.91 17.01
CA LYS A 250 -32.98 14.77 17.94
C LYS A 250 -32.40 16.19 18.09
N ASN A 251 -31.18 16.44 17.62
CA ASN A 251 -30.53 17.73 17.77
C ASN A 251 -31.11 18.74 16.76
N GLU A 252 -31.95 19.66 17.24
CA GLU A 252 -32.67 20.64 16.42
C GLU A 252 -31.72 21.51 15.57
N ASN A 253 -30.61 22.00 16.14
CA ASN A 253 -29.64 22.83 15.41
C ASN A 253 -29.04 22.11 14.19
N LEU A 254 -28.75 20.81 14.32
CA LEU A 254 -28.22 20.00 13.21
C LEU A 254 -29.32 19.69 12.19
N VAL A 255 -30.53 19.39 12.65
CA VAL A 255 -31.69 19.17 11.79
C VAL A 255 -31.97 20.41 10.95
N ASP A 256 -31.94 21.60 11.56
CA ASP A 256 -32.14 22.88 10.88
C ASP A 256 -31.05 23.15 9.86
N THR A 257 -29.79 22.90 10.21
CA THR A 257 -28.67 23.03 9.27
C THR A 257 -28.85 22.12 8.06
N ILE A 258 -29.22 20.86 8.27
CA ILE A 258 -29.48 19.91 7.19
C ILE A 258 -30.68 20.34 6.35
N ASN A 259 -31.74 20.86 6.97
CA ASN A 259 -32.92 21.37 6.28
C ASN A 259 -32.58 22.59 5.41
N GLN A 260 -31.74 23.51 5.87
CA GLN A 260 -31.24 24.63 5.07
C GLN A 260 -30.45 24.14 3.85
N VAL A 261 -29.58 23.14 4.03
CA VAL A 261 -28.86 22.54 2.89
C VAL A 261 -29.84 21.87 1.93
N LYS A 262 -30.82 21.11 2.44
CA LYS A 262 -31.88 20.46 1.64
C LYS A 262 -32.64 21.45 0.76
N GLU A 263 -33.02 22.59 1.32
CA GLU A 263 -33.69 23.68 0.63
C GLU A 263 -32.81 24.29 -0.46
N THR A 264 -31.54 24.59 -0.13
CA THR A 264 -30.55 25.10 -1.10
C THR A 264 -30.32 24.12 -2.25
N MET A 265 -30.29 22.82 -1.95
CA MET A 265 -30.18 21.74 -2.92
C MET A 265 -31.47 21.56 -3.75
N GLY A 266 -32.59 22.17 -3.35
CA GLY A 266 -33.87 22.15 -4.06
C GLY A 266 -34.63 20.82 -3.93
N ILE A 267 -34.48 20.13 -2.79
CA ILE A 267 -35.21 18.89 -2.50
C ILE A 267 -36.52 19.23 -1.78
N LYS A 268 -37.64 19.14 -2.51
CA LYS A 268 -38.99 19.43 -1.97
C LYS A 268 -39.60 18.30 -1.13
N ARG A 269 -39.15 17.06 -1.34
CA ARG A 269 -39.68 15.87 -0.66
C ARG A 269 -39.18 15.79 0.77
N LYS A 270 -39.98 15.21 1.66
CA LYS A 270 -39.54 14.89 3.04
C LYS A 270 -38.35 13.94 2.98
N VAL A 271 -37.29 14.27 3.71
CA VAL A 271 -36.12 13.42 3.91
C VAL A 271 -36.07 13.08 5.40
N ARG A 272 -35.94 11.80 5.73
CA ARG A 272 -35.74 11.38 7.12
C ARG A 272 -34.27 11.54 7.48
N ILE A 273 -33.99 12.17 8.62
CA ILE A 273 -32.63 12.46 9.07
C ILE A 273 -32.33 11.58 10.27
N GLY A 274 -31.33 10.73 10.12
CA GLY A 274 -30.85 9.85 11.18
C GLY A 274 -29.41 10.15 11.59
N ILE A 275 -29.00 9.59 12.72
CA ILE A 275 -27.65 9.61 13.26
C ILE A 275 -27.25 8.21 13.72
N GLY A 276 -26.00 7.86 13.43
CA GLY A 276 -25.32 6.68 13.91
C GLY A 276 -24.01 7.07 14.60
N ASN A 277 -23.74 6.44 15.75
CA ASN A 277 -22.57 6.76 16.58
C ASN A 277 -21.35 5.91 16.17
N TYR A 278 -20.42 6.52 15.45
CA TYR A 278 -19.29 5.83 14.79
C TYR A 278 -18.06 6.73 14.67
N PRO A 279 -16.82 6.21 14.72
CA PRO A 279 -15.59 7.01 14.86
C PRO A 279 -15.21 7.88 13.63
N ILE A 280 -16.04 7.97 12.60
CA ILE A 280 -15.77 8.71 11.36
C ILE A 280 -16.84 9.80 11.22
N LEU A 281 -16.46 11.01 10.78
CA LEU A 281 -17.41 12.01 10.28
C LEU A 281 -17.73 11.72 8.81
N ASN A 282 -18.91 11.17 8.54
CA ASN A 282 -19.43 10.94 7.19
C ASN A 282 -20.96 11.13 7.16
N ALA A 283 -21.55 11.15 5.98
CA ALA A 283 -22.98 10.99 5.83
C ALA A 283 -23.27 10.02 4.68
N MET A 284 -24.48 9.47 4.66
CA MET A 284 -24.93 8.56 3.62
C MET A 284 -26.36 8.91 3.24
N ALA A 285 -26.60 9.17 1.95
CA ALA A 285 -27.94 9.17 1.38
C ALA A 285 -28.32 7.76 0.90
N TYR A 286 -29.48 7.29 1.34
CA TYR A 286 -29.97 5.94 1.00
C TYR A 286 -31.49 5.90 0.95
N GLY A 287 -32.00 4.73 0.55
CA GLY A 287 -33.41 4.48 0.32
C GLY A 287 -33.83 4.74 -1.13
N SER A 288 -35.08 4.37 -1.41
CA SER A 288 -35.68 4.51 -2.73
C SER A 288 -36.06 5.97 -3.02
N PHE A 289 -36.39 6.26 -4.28
CA PHE A 289 -36.86 7.59 -4.66
C PHE A 289 -38.16 8.05 -3.94
N PHE A 290 -38.92 7.11 -3.36
CA PHE A 290 -40.11 7.37 -2.55
C PHE A 290 -39.81 7.52 -1.05
N ASP A 291 -38.75 6.87 -0.54
CA ASP A 291 -38.35 6.89 0.87
C ASP A 291 -36.90 7.41 1.00
N ARG A 292 -36.74 8.73 0.88
CA ARG A 292 -35.43 9.39 0.94
C ARG A 292 -34.97 9.52 2.38
N ARG A 293 -33.80 8.98 2.68
CA ARG A 293 -33.16 9.04 4.00
C ARG A 293 -31.74 9.58 3.89
N ILE A 294 -31.30 10.24 4.95
CA ILE A 294 -29.91 10.60 5.15
C ILE A 294 -29.51 10.21 6.57
N ALA A 295 -28.34 9.60 6.71
CA ALA A 295 -27.78 9.28 8.01
C ALA A 295 -26.46 10.00 8.20
N LEU A 296 -26.33 10.70 9.32
CA LEU A 296 -25.05 11.19 9.81
C LEU A 296 -24.33 10.06 10.54
N ILE A 297 -23.07 9.87 10.21
CA ILE A 297 -22.17 8.91 10.84
C ILE A 297 -21.15 9.78 11.56
N VAL A 298 -21.17 9.79 12.90
CA VAL A 298 -20.30 10.65 13.72
C VAL A 298 -20.03 10.02 15.07
N GLU A 299 -18.88 10.30 15.68
CA GLU A 299 -18.53 9.69 16.97
C GLU A 299 -19.37 10.29 18.09
N ASP A 300 -19.51 11.61 18.04
CA ASP A 300 -20.30 12.42 18.94
C ASP A 300 -21.05 13.49 18.13
N GLY A 301 -22.38 13.49 18.26
CA GLY A 301 -23.24 14.47 17.61
C GLY A 301 -23.08 15.89 18.14
N ALA A 302 -22.41 16.10 19.28
CA ALA A 302 -22.20 17.43 19.86
C ALA A 302 -21.05 18.22 19.18
N ASN A 303 -20.07 17.54 18.60
CA ASN A 303 -18.80 18.13 18.16
C ASN A 303 -18.56 18.00 16.64
N ILE A 304 -19.56 18.36 15.84
CA ILE A 304 -19.46 18.30 14.37
C ILE A 304 -19.10 19.69 13.80
N PRO A 305 -17.99 19.82 13.04
CA PRO A 305 -17.72 21.03 12.29
C PRO A 305 -18.84 21.32 11.27
N GLN A 306 -19.60 22.39 11.50
CA GLN A 306 -20.78 22.72 10.71
C GLN A 306 -20.46 22.90 9.21
N ASP A 307 -19.32 23.50 8.90
CA ASP A 307 -18.83 23.68 7.53
C ASP A 307 -18.74 22.34 6.80
N GLU A 308 -18.08 21.36 7.41
CA GLU A 308 -17.81 20.06 6.80
C GLU A 308 -19.10 19.25 6.67
N LEU A 309 -19.96 19.32 7.69
CA LEU A 309 -21.29 18.72 7.66
C LEU A 309 -22.09 19.23 6.46
N LYS A 310 -22.13 20.55 6.24
CA LYS A 310 -22.85 21.15 5.10
C LYS A 310 -22.32 20.62 3.77
N GLY A 311 -21.00 20.54 3.62
CA GLY A 311 -20.35 20.00 2.42
C GLY A 311 -20.71 18.55 2.13
N ILE A 312 -20.58 17.67 3.14
CA ILE A 312 -20.89 16.24 3.03
C ILE A 312 -22.38 16.04 2.73
N VAL A 313 -23.27 16.69 3.49
CA VAL A 313 -24.72 16.58 3.31
C VAL A 313 -25.17 17.11 1.94
N ALA A 314 -24.56 18.19 1.45
CA ALA A 314 -24.84 18.70 0.10
C ALA A 314 -24.47 17.68 -0.99
N HIS A 315 -23.31 17.02 -0.86
CA HIS A 315 -22.89 15.95 -1.77
C HIS A 315 -23.88 14.78 -1.74
N GLU A 316 -24.24 14.27 -0.55
CA GLU A 316 -25.20 13.18 -0.39
C GLU A 316 -26.60 13.54 -0.93
N PHE A 317 -27.06 14.78 -0.70
CA PHE A 317 -28.29 15.28 -1.30
C PHE A 317 -28.23 15.40 -2.81
N ALA A 318 -27.06 15.63 -3.40
CA ALA A 318 -26.91 15.59 -4.85
C ALA A 318 -27.20 14.19 -5.41
N HIS A 319 -26.72 13.13 -4.74
CA HIS A 319 -27.07 11.75 -5.09
C HIS A 319 -28.58 11.50 -5.03
N SER A 320 -29.23 11.95 -3.95
CA SER A 320 -30.68 11.83 -3.78
C SER A 320 -31.47 12.62 -4.84
N LYS A 321 -31.05 13.84 -5.17
CA LYS A 321 -31.71 14.70 -6.16
C LYS A 321 -31.64 14.13 -7.57
N LYS A 322 -30.49 13.56 -7.94
CA LYS A 322 -30.26 12.95 -9.26
C LYS A 322 -30.68 11.48 -9.33
N ASN A 323 -31.26 10.93 -8.24
CA ASN A 323 -31.68 9.54 -8.12
C ASN A 323 -30.56 8.56 -8.49
N HIS A 324 -29.32 8.81 -8.04
CA HIS A 324 -28.17 7.96 -8.38
C HIS A 324 -28.37 6.49 -7.95
N THR A 325 -29.06 6.24 -6.83
CA THR A 325 -29.42 4.89 -6.38
C THR A 325 -30.34 4.15 -7.35
N LEU A 326 -31.29 4.85 -7.98
CA LEU A 326 -32.13 4.30 -9.05
C LEU A 326 -31.30 3.96 -10.30
N ILE A 327 -30.40 4.87 -10.69
CA ILE A 327 -29.52 4.66 -11.84
C ILE A 327 -28.63 3.43 -11.61
N LEU A 328 -28.08 3.26 -10.41
CA LEU A 328 -27.28 2.08 -10.08
C LEU A 328 -28.10 0.78 -10.11
N THR A 329 -29.35 0.82 -9.65
CA THR A 329 -30.29 -0.30 -9.73
C THR A 329 -30.63 -0.65 -11.19
N LEU A 330 -30.74 0.35 -12.06
CA LEU A 330 -30.92 0.14 -13.50
C LEU A 330 -29.67 -0.44 -14.16
N ILE A 331 -28.47 0.06 -13.84
CA ILE A 331 -27.20 -0.47 -14.39
C ILE A 331 -27.04 -1.94 -14.02
N THR A 332 -27.28 -2.31 -12.76
CA THR A 332 -27.22 -3.70 -12.30
C THR A 332 -28.29 -4.58 -12.94
N SER A 333 -29.50 -4.06 -13.15
CA SER A 333 -30.56 -4.78 -13.89
C SER A 333 -30.18 -5.01 -15.36
N ILE A 334 -29.60 -4.01 -16.03
CA ILE A 334 -29.13 -4.11 -17.41
C ILE A 334 -27.96 -5.10 -17.51
N ASP A 335 -27.02 -5.09 -16.56
CA ASP A 335 -25.92 -6.06 -16.50
C ASP A 335 -26.45 -7.49 -16.39
N LEU A 336 -27.39 -7.76 -15.47
CA LEU A 336 -28.04 -9.08 -15.35
C LEU A 336 -28.81 -9.48 -16.62
N PHE A 337 -29.48 -8.53 -17.26
CA PHE A 337 -30.20 -8.78 -18.50
C PHE A 337 -29.25 -9.13 -19.66
N ILE A 338 -28.13 -8.41 -19.81
CA ILE A 338 -27.11 -8.72 -20.83
C ILE A 338 -26.48 -10.10 -20.56
N ARG A 339 -26.19 -10.40 -19.29
CA ARG A 339 -25.69 -11.71 -18.86
C ARG A 339 -26.65 -12.84 -19.22
N MET A 340 -27.94 -12.64 -18.98
CA MET A 340 -29.00 -13.57 -19.39
C MET A 340 -29.00 -13.80 -20.91
N LEU A 341 -28.90 -12.74 -21.73
CA LEU A 341 -28.90 -12.85 -23.19
C LEU A 341 -27.70 -13.63 -23.74
N ILE A 342 -26.55 -13.53 -23.09
CA ILE A 342 -25.30 -14.18 -23.52
C ILE A 342 -25.12 -15.55 -22.84
N GLY A 343 -25.92 -15.88 -21.82
CA GLY A 343 -25.71 -17.06 -20.98
C GLY A 343 -24.47 -16.94 -20.06
N PHE A 344 -24.03 -15.71 -19.78
CA PHE A 344 -22.90 -15.44 -18.88
C PHE A 344 -23.36 -15.48 -17.42
N PRO A 345 -22.65 -16.14 -16.49
CA PRO A 345 -23.13 -16.25 -15.11
C PRO A 345 -23.38 -14.88 -14.45
N ALA A 346 -24.44 -14.76 -13.66
CA ALA A 346 -24.77 -13.61 -12.82
C ALA A 346 -23.84 -13.50 -11.61
N THR A 347 -23.60 -14.60 -10.90
CA THR A 347 -22.95 -14.60 -9.57
C THR A 347 -22.02 -15.79 -9.36
N PHE A 348 -21.23 -15.79 -8.27
CA PHE A 348 -20.47 -16.98 -7.88
C PHE A 348 -21.37 -18.17 -7.49
N TYR A 349 -22.60 -17.91 -7.03
CA TYR A 349 -23.55 -18.95 -6.61
C TYR A 349 -24.05 -19.81 -7.77
N ASP A 350 -23.97 -19.28 -8.99
CA ASP A 350 -24.32 -19.99 -10.22
C ASP A 350 -23.46 -21.25 -10.40
N TYR A 351 -22.22 -21.24 -9.92
CA TYR A 351 -21.31 -22.39 -9.93
C TYR A 351 -21.58 -23.41 -8.83
N THR A 352 -22.47 -23.08 -7.88
CA THR A 352 -22.94 -23.97 -6.81
C THR A 352 -24.31 -24.55 -7.18
N PHE A 353 -25.25 -23.71 -7.60
CA PHE A 353 -26.65 -24.11 -7.78
C PHE A 353 -27.07 -24.26 -9.25
N GLY A 354 -26.23 -23.83 -10.19
CA GLY A 354 -26.49 -23.89 -11.63
C GLY A 354 -25.40 -24.65 -12.40
N THR A 355 -25.43 -24.50 -13.73
CA THR A 355 -24.53 -25.19 -14.67
C THR A 355 -23.89 -24.20 -15.66
N PRO A 356 -22.94 -23.37 -15.19
CA PRO A 356 -22.37 -22.30 -15.98
C PRO A 356 -21.45 -22.83 -17.08
N GLN A 357 -21.51 -22.24 -18.28
CA GLN A 357 -20.73 -22.66 -19.44
C GLN A 357 -19.25 -22.25 -19.39
N ILE A 358 -18.92 -21.22 -18.60
CA ILE A 358 -17.59 -20.62 -18.55
C ILE A 358 -16.84 -21.18 -17.34
N PRO A 359 -15.55 -21.50 -17.43
CA PRO A 359 -14.76 -21.91 -16.26
C PRO A 359 -14.73 -20.84 -15.16
N PHE A 360 -14.79 -21.27 -13.90
CA PHE A 360 -14.88 -20.39 -12.73
C PHE A 360 -13.79 -19.31 -12.68
N PHE A 361 -12.55 -19.67 -12.98
CA PHE A 361 -11.44 -18.73 -13.00
C PHE A 361 -11.58 -17.68 -14.11
N ALA A 362 -12.04 -18.07 -15.30
CA ALA A 362 -12.31 -17.14 -16.39
C ALA A 362 -13.44 -16.17 -16.01
N PHE A 363 -14.47 -16.65 -15.31
CA PHE A 363 -15.52 -15.80 -14.75
C PHE A 363 -14.98 -14.74 -13.78
N ILE A 364 -14.08 -15.10 -12.84
CA ILE A 364 -13.46 -14.12 -11.94
C ILE A 364 -12.73 -13.03 -12.73
N LEU A 365 -11.87 -13.41 -13.68
CA LEU A 365 -11.08 -12.44 -14.46
C LEU A 365 -11.94 -11.51 -15.31
N ILE A 366 -12.96 -12.06 -15.98
CA ILE A 366 -13.89 -11.27 -16.80
C ILE A 366 -14.70 -10.32 -15.91
N ASN A 367 -15.18 -10.77 -14.75
CA ASN A 367 -15.91 -9.89 -13.83
C ASN A 367 -15.06 -8.75 -13.29
N ILE A 368 -13.77 -8.97 -12.99
CA ILE A 368 -12.86 -7.86 -12.62
C ILE A 368 -12.83 -6.80 -13.73
N GLY A 369 -12.77 -7.23 -15.00
CA GLY A 369 -12.84 -6.34 -16.16
C GLY A 369 -14.18 -5.60 -16.27
N ILE A 370 -15.30 -6.30 -16.10
CA ILE A 370 -16.66 -5.71 -16.14
C ILE A 370 -16.81 -4.69 -15.00
N TYR A 371 -16.43 -5.03 -13.76
CA TYR A 371 -16.50 -4.11 -12.63
C TYR A 371 -15.61 -2.87 -12.82
N ALA A 372 -14.41 -3.03 -13.41
CA ALA A 372 -13.56 -1.88 -13.74
C ALA A 372 -14.26 -0.89 -14.70
N VAL A 373 -15.09 -1.40 -15.63
CA VAL A 373 -15.93 -0.58 -16.52
C VAL A 373 -17.13 0.01 -15.79
N ILE A 374 -17.87 -0.78 -15.00
CA ILE A 374 -19.00 -0.30 -14.19
C ILE A 374 -18.56 0.82 -13.25
N TYR A 375 -17.39 0.70 -12.61
CA TYR A 375 -16.85 1.73 -11.73
C TYR A 375 -16.51 3.04 -12.47
N VAL A 376 -16.30 3.04 -13.79
CA VAL A 376 -16.23 4.31 -14.54
C VAL A 376 -17.57 5.04 -14.49
N PHE A 377 -18.68 4.33 -14.62
CA PHE A 377 -20.02 4.92 -14.51
C PHE A 377 -20.32 5.38 -13.08
N VAL A 378 -19.95 4.60 -12.07
CA VAL A 378 -20.10 5.00 -10.66
C VAL A 378 -19.31 6.28 -10.39
N ARG A 379 -18.04 6.35 -10.81
CA ARG A 379 -17.20 7.57 -10.70
C ARG A 379 -17.79 8.77 -11.45
N PHE A 380 -18.50 8.53 -12.54
CA PHE A 380 -19.21 9.60 -13.26
C PHE A 380 -20.39 10.15 -12.46
N LEU A 381 -21.12 9.29 -11.73
CA LEU A 381 -22.18 9.72 -10.81
C LEU A 381 -21.60 10.49 -9.62
N GLU A 382 -20.46 10.06 -9.08
CA GLU A 382 -19.71 10.79 -8.04
C GLU A 382 -19.33 12.21 -8.50
N GLY A 383 -18.70 12.34 -9.67
CA GLY A 383 -18.34 13.66 -10.22
C GLY A 383 -19.56 14.55 -10.50
N LYS A 384 -20.72 13.98 -10.81
CA LYS A 384 -21.99 14.72 -10.93
C LYS A 384 -22.50 15.24 -9.58
N ALA A 385 -22.34 14.46 -8.52
CA ALA A 385 -22.72 14.87 -7.18
C ALA A 385 -21.80 15.99 -6.66
N ASP A 386 -20.49 15.83 -6.85
CA ASP A 386 -19.48 16.86 -6.54
C ASP A 386 -19.75 18.17 -7.29
N LEU A 387 -20.04 18.10 -8.60
CA LEU A 387 -20.38 19.27 -9.41
C LEU A 387 -21.64 19.98 -8.90
N LEU A 388 -22.70 19.24 -8.56
CA LEU A 388 -23.94 19.85 -8.08
C LEU A 388 -23.77 20.49 -6.68
N ALA A 389 -23.01 19.86 -5.79
CA ALA A 389 -22.67 20.46 -4.49
C ALA A 389 -21.87 21.76 -4.66
N LYS A 390 -20.90 21.75 -5.60
CA LYS A 390 -20.13 22.94 -5.99
C LYS A 390 -21.03 24.05 -6.55
N GLU A 391 -21.91 23.75 -7.51
CA GLU A 391 -22.85 24.72 -8.12
C GLU A 391 -23.80 25.34 -7.10
N LYS A 392 -24.04 24.66 -5.98
CA LYS A 392 -24.86 25.15 -4.85
C LYS A 392 -24.08 25.88 -3.77
N GLY A 393 -22.79 26.14 -4.00
CA GLY A 393 -21.94 26.95 -3.12
C GLY A 393 -21.24 26.17 -2.01
N TYR A 394 -21.35 24.84 -1.97
CA TYR A 394 -20.76 23.99 -0.92
C TYR A 394 -19.41 23.38 -1.29
N GLY A 395 -18.74 23.90 -2.33
CA GLY A 395 -17.49 23.33 -2.84
C GLY A 395 -16.32 23.43 -1.84
N LYS A 396 -16.18 24.56 -1.13
CA LYS A 396 -15.08 24.77 -0.17
C LYS A 396 -15.25 23.87 1.06
N GLU A 397 -16.48 23.78 1.54
CA GLU A 397 -16.95 22.93 2.63
C GLU A 397 -16.67 21.46 2.34
N LEU A 398 -17.03 20.99 1.14
CA LEU A 398 -16.79 19.62 0.71
C LEU A 398 -15.29 19.30 0.65
N VAL A 399 -14.46 20.22 0.15
CA VAL A 399 -12.99 20.03 0.14
C VAL A 399 -12.40 19.94 1.55
N LYS A 400 -12.89 20.76 2.51
CA LYS A 400 -12.48 20.64 3.92
C LYS A 400 -12.83 19.27 4.49
N ALA A 401 -14.02 18.75 4.17
CA ALA A 401 -14.47 17.43 4.60
C ALA A 401 -13.62 16.30 3.98
N LEU A 402 -13.33 16.36 2.68
CA LEU A 402 -12.46 15.40 1.99
C LEU A 402 -11.05 15.36 2.60
N TYR A 403 -10.48 16.52 2.92
CA TYR A 403 -9.19 16.59 3.61
C TYR A 403 -9.25 15.95 5.01
N ASN A 404 -10.36 16.13 5.74
CA ASN A 404 -10.58 15.47 7.03
C ASN A 404 -10.57 13.95 6.90
N LEU A 405 -11.38 13.46 5.95
CA LEU A 405 -11.59 12.04 5.73
C LEU A 405 -10.29 11.36 5.28
N GLU A 406 -9.54 11.98 4.38
CA GLU A 406 -8.23 11.47 3.94
C GLU A 406 -7.17 11.47 5.04
N SER A 407 -7.27 12.40 6.00
CA SER A 407 -6.38 12.44 7.17
C SER A 407 -6.72 11.33 8.14
N PHE A 408 -8.01 11.02 8.32
CA PHE A 408 -8.46 9.87 9.09
C PHE A 408 -7.92 8.55 8.50
N TYR A 409 -7.86 8.41 7.18
CA TYR A 409 -7.34 7.22 6.49
C TYR A 409 -5.83 7.27 6.19
N ALA A 410 -5.07 8.21 6.76
CA ALA A 410 -3.64 8.35 6.48
C ALA A 410 -2.88 7.03 6.69
N THR A 411 -3.13 6.38 7.83
CA THR A 411 -2.69 5.02 8.14
C THR A 411 -3.58 3.98 7.45
N GLY A 412 -3.27 3.66 6.19
CA GLY A 412 -3.99 2.63 5.41
C GLY A 412 -4.66 3.11 4.13
N ARG A 413 -4.42 4.35 3.71
CA ARG A 413 -4.97 5.00 2.49
C ARG A 413 -4.97 4.12 1.23
N GLN A 414 -3.96 3.26 1.07
CA GLN A 414 -3.83 2.38 -0.10
C GLN A 414 -4.62 1.07 0.00
N ILE A 415 -4.92 0.61 1.21
CA ILE A 415 -5.63 -0.65 1.47
C ILE A 415 -7.12 -0.38 1.73
N GLY A 416 -7.49 0.86 2.06
CA GLY A 416 -8.89 1.26 2.29
C GLY A 416 -9.47 0.78 3.61
N LEU A 417 -8.62 0.24 4.50
CA LEU A 417 -9.00 -0.22 5.83
C LEU A 417 -8.19 0.57 6.86
N ASN A 418 -8.89 1.36 7.69
CA ASN A 418 -8.27 1.97 8.87
C ASN A 418 -8.35 0.97 10.04
N THR A 419 -7.19 0.54 10.53
CA THR A 419 -7.05 -0.37 11.68
C THR A 419 -7.67 0.18 12.95
N MET A 420 -7.80 1.51 13.07
CA MET A 420 -8.48 2.18 14.20
C MET A 420 -9.94 1.70 14.36
N LEU A 421 -10.61 1.36 13.26
CA LEU A 421 -12.00 0.88 13.30
C LEU A 421 -12.11 -0.51 13.98
N LEU A 422 -11.01 -1.27 13.97
CA LEU A 422 -10.93 -2.64 14.48
C LEU A 422 -10.32 -2.72 15.89
N CYS A 423 -9.84 -1.61 16.46
CA CYS A 423 -9.25 -1.58 17.81
C CYS A 423 -9.97 -0.60 18.76
N GLU A 424 -9.47 -0.51 20.00
CA GLU A 424 -9.94 0.46 21.00
C GLU A 424 -9.01 1.66 21.12
N GLU A 425 -7.73 1.47 20.79
CA GLU A 425 -6.74 2.55 20.78
C GLU A 425 -7.12 3.59 19.71
N LYS A 426 -7.12 4.86 20.11
CA LYS A 426 -7.38 6.01 19.24
C LYS A 426 -6.07 6.68 18.85
N ILE A 427 -6.08 7.36 17.70
CA ILE A 427 -4.96 8.21 17.28
C ILE A 427 -4.78 9.34 18.28
N ASN A 428 -3.56 9.52 18.78
CA ASN A 428 -3.25 10.61 19.72
C ASN A 428 -3.10 11.95 18.98
N ARG A 429 -3.12 13.07 19.70
CA ARG A 429 -3.06 14.42 19.10
C ARG A 429 -1.83 14.64 18.24
N GLU A 430 -0.68 14.11 18.62
CA GLU A 430 0.59 14.29 17.92
C GLU A 430 0.63 13.56 16.58
N HIS A 431 0.20 12.30 16.57
CA HIS A 431 0.03 11.52 15.35
C HIS A 431 -1.04 12.13 14.46
N GLN A 432 -2.14 12.65 15.03
CA GLN A 432 -3.15 13.38 14.27
C GLN A 432 -2.55 14.60 13.57
N ILE A 433 -1.66 15.36 14.23
CA ILE A 433 -0.97 16.48 13.58
C ILE A 433 -0.13 15.98 12.38
N LEU A 434 0.64 14.90 12.57
CA LEU A 434 1.47 14.32 11.49
C LEU A 434 0.62 13.81 10.33
N ASP A 435 -0.48 13.12 10.61
CA ASP A 435 -1.42 12.59 9.61
C ASP A 435 -1.99 13.72 8.74
N TYR A 436 -2.37 14.86 9.33
CA TYR A 436 -2.87 16.01 8.57
C TYR A 436 -1.77 16.64 7.71
N ILE A 437 -0.55 16.79 8.23
CA ILE A 437 0.58 17.33 7.46
C ILE A 437 0.89 16.43 6.26
N GLU A 438 1.02 15.13 6.49
CA GLU A 438 1.29 14.14 5.43
C GLU A 438 0.15 14.12 4.40
N THR A 439 -1.09 14.23 4.85
CA THR A 439 -2.26 14.25 3.96
C THR A 439 -2.31 15.49 3.10
N ALA A 440 -2.02 16.67 3.67
CA ALA A 440 -1.96 17.92 2.91
C ALA A 440 -0.90 17.86 1.81
N GLU A 441 0.32 17.41 2.16
CA GLU A 441 1.41 17.21 1.20
C GLU A 441 1.03 16.15 0.15
N TYR A 442 0.44 15.03 0.57
CA TYR A 442 0.00 13.97 -0.34
C TYR A 442 -1.03 14.45 -1.36
N LEU A 443 -2.07 15.16 -0.94
CA LEU A 443 -3.13 15.64 -1.83
C LEU A 443 -2.59 16.69 -2.82
N SER A 444 -1.81 17.67 -2.34
CA SER A 444 -1.22 18.71 -3.19
C SER A 444 -0.17 18.16 -4.15
N SER A 445 0.70 17.26 -3.70
CA SER A 445 1.72 16.64 -4.54
C SER A 445 1.14 15.65 -5.57
N SER A 446 0.05 14.97 -5.23
CA SER A 446 -0.65 14.04 -6.14
C SER A 446 -1.39 14.75 -7.27
N LEU A 447 -1.81 16.00 -7.08
CA LEU A 447 -2.29 16.87 -8.17
C LEU A 447 -1.21 17.14 -9.23
N ILE A 448 0.07 17.17 -8.83
CA ILE A 448 1.20 17.41 -9.73
C ILE A 448 1.66 16.10 -10.38
N LYS A 449 1.89 15.07 -9.56
CA LYS A 449 2.50 13.82 -10.01
C LYS A 449 1.99 12.64 -9.16
N PRO A 450 0.81 12.11 -9.48
CA PRO A 450 0.25 10.97 -8.76
C PRO A 450 1.11 9.72 -8.97
N SER A 451 1.10 8.84 -7.97
CA SER A 451 1.84 7.58 -8.05
C SER A 451 1.16 6.62 -9.04
N ARG A 452 1.96 5.83 -9.78
CA ARG A 452 1.40 4.85 -10.73
C ARG A 452 0.54 3.79 -10.03
N ILE A 453 0.94 3.41 -8.82
CA ILE A 453 0.20 2.43 -8.03
C ILE A 453 -1.16 3.00 -7.63
N SER A 454 -1.23 4.25 -7.18
CA SER A 454 -2.49 4.92 -6.85
C SER A 454 -3.42 5.07 -8.07
N LEU A 455 -2.87 5.36 -9.25
CA LEU A 455 -3.67 5.39 -10.49
C LEU A 455 -4.21 4.01 -10.88
N LEU A 456 -3.42 2.95 -10.65
CA LEU A 456 -3.81 1.57 -10.94
C LEU A 456 -4.79 1.01 -9.88
N SER A 457 -4.62 1.32 -8.60
CA SER A 457 -5.55 0.85 -7.56
C SER A 457 -6.96 1.40 -7.80
N ASN A 458 -7.06 2.61 -8.37
CA ASN A 458 -8.35 3.23 -8.72
C ASN A 458 -9.17 2.46 -9.77
N PHE A 459 -8.62 1.44 -10.45
CA PHE A 459 -9.43 0.53 -11.27
C PHE A 459 -10.42 -0.27 -10.43
N MET A 460 -10.07 -0.54 -9.17
CA MET A 460 -10.85 -1.35 -8.23
C MET A 460 -11.63 -0.49 -7.22
N HIS A 461 -11.65 0.84 -7.38
CA HIS A 461 -12.35 1.75 -6.48
C HIS A 461 -13.53 2.45 -7.17
N ALA A 462 -14.67 2.51 -6.45
CA ALA A 462 -15.89 3.13 -6.91
C ALA A 462 -15.84 4.67 -6.93
N HIS A 463 -15.02 5.28 -6.05
CA HIS A 463 -14.81 6.73 -6.02
C HIS A 463 -13.57 7.14 -6.84
N PRO A 464 -13.56 8.33 -7.47
CA PRO A 464 -12.34 8.91 -8.02
C PRO A 464 -11.33 9.20 -6.88
N PRO A 465 -10.02 9.25 -7.18
CA PRO A 465 -9.03 9.64 -6.19
C PRO A 465 -9.34 11.04 -5.65
N THR A 466 -9.23 11.22 -4.32
CA THR A 466 -9.65 12.46 -3.65
C THR A 466 -8.96 13.71 -4.20
N TYR A 467 -7.68 13.62 -4.59
CA TYR A 467 -6.99 14.74 -5.23
C TYR A 467 -7.62 15.14 -6.58
N TYR A 468 -8.17 14.22 -7.37
CA TYR A 468 -8.90 14.58 -8.60
C TYR A 468 -10.29 15.17 -8.32
N ARG A 469 -10.98 14.70 -7.28
CA ARG A 469 -12.22 15.32 -6.80
C ARG A 469 -11.97 16.76 -6.38
N ILE A 470 -10.91 17.03 -5.61
CA ILE A 470 -10.50 18.38 -5.21
C ILE A 470 -10.25 19.27 -6.44
N ALA A 471 -9.57 18.74 -7.47
CA ALA A 471 -9.37 19.49 -8.72
C ALA A 471 -10.70 19.81 -9.43
N ALA A 472 -11.65 18.88 -9.44
CA ALA A 472 -12.96 19.07 -10.08
C ALA A 472 -13.85 20.05 -9.31
N ILE A 473 -13.84 19.97 -7.98
CA ILE A 473 -14.64 20.85 -7.11
C ILE A 473 -14.11 22.29 -7.14
N LEU A 474 -12.78 22.48 -7.09
CA LEU A 474 -12.20 23.83 -7.03
C LEU A 474 -11.91 24.43 -8.42
N GLY A 475 -11.81 23.62 -9.47
CA GLY A 475 -11.55 24.07 -10.84
C GLY A 475 -12.80 24.08 -11.71
N GLU A 476 -12.78 24.79 -12.84
CA GLU A 476 -13.91 24.83 -13.80
C GLU A 476 -13.74 23.86 -14.97
N ASP A 477 -12.52 23.35 -15.18
CA ASP A 477 -12.19 22.72 -16.45
C ASP A 477 -12.43 21.20 -16.52
N LEU A 478 -12.93 20.58 -15.46
CA LEU A 478 -13.16 19.14 -15.38
C LEU A 478 -14.65 18.84 -15.44
N THR A 479 -15.05 18.16 -16.52
CA THR A 479 -16.38 17.55 -16.60
C THR A 479 -16.39 16.23 -15.81
N PRO A 480 -17.53 15.81 -15.26
CA PRO A 480 -17.64 14.53 -14.54
C PRO A 480 -17.13 13.32 -15.35
N SER A 481 -17.34 13.34 -16.67
CA SER A 481 -16.86 12.30 -17.59
C SER A 481 -15.34 12.24 -17.70
N LYS A 482 -14.68 13.39 -17.73
CA LYS A 482 -13.21 13.47 -17.77
C LYS A 482 -12.64 13.01 -16.45
N GLU A 483 -13.22 13.46 -15.33
CA GLU A 483 -12.83 13.07 -13.97
C GLU A 483 -12.86 11.55 -13.78
N ALA A 484 -13.95 10.90 -14.16
CA ALA A 484 -14.12 9.44 -14.03
C ALA A 484 -13.05 8.62 -14.77
N LEU A 485 -12.44 9.20 -15.82
CA LEU A 485 -11.40 8.59 -16.65
C LEU A 485 -10.00 9.15 -16.36
N LEU A 486 -9.82 10.10 -15.43
CA LEU A 486 -8.52 10.73 -15.19
C LEU A 486 -7.45 9.73 -14.75
N SER A 487 -7.81 8.74 -13.94
CA SER A 487 -6.88 7.68 -13.49
C SER A 487 -6.26 6.95 -14.69
N LEU A 488 -7.09 6.59 -15.67
CA LEU A 488 -6.70 5.99 -16.96
C LEU A 488 -5.85 6.93 -17.80
N ILE A 489 -6.33 8.15 -18.01
CA ILE A 489 -5.67 9.15 -18.87
C ILE A 489 -4.28 9.51 -18.33
N CYS A 490 -4.13 9.64 -17.01
CA CYS A 490 -2.89 10.01 -16.35
C CYS A 490 -1.92 8.85 -16.12
N LEU A 491 -2.17 7.63 -16.64
CA LEU A 491 -1.11 6.61 -16.74
C LEU A 491 0.04 7.07 -17.67
N LYS A 492 -0.28 7.92 -18.66
CA LYS A 492 0.71 8.49 -19.59
C LYS A 492 1.36 9.75 -19.02
N LYS A 493 2.70 9.75 -18.92
CA LYS A 493 3.50 10.88 -18.38
C LYS A 493 3.23 12.25 -19.04
N SER A 494 2.91 12.29 -20.33
CA SER A 494 2.58 13.56 -21.00
C SER A 494 1.23 14.12 -20.56
N LYS A 495 0.25 13.26 -20.28
CA LYS A 495 -1.06 13.65 -19.79
C LYS A 495 -1.00 14.11 -18.34
N ILE A 496 -0.21 13.45 -17.48
CA ILE A 496 0.07 13.92 -16.10
C ILE A 496 0.49 15.39 -16.12
N ARG A 497 1.50 15.75 -16.93
CA ARG A 497 2.00 17.14 -16.99
C ARG A 497 0.95 18.13 -17.49
N LYS A 498 0.19 17.74 -18.53
CA LYS A 498 -0.90 18.57 -19.06
C LYS A 498 -1.92 18.89 -17.96
N TYR A 499 -2.36 17.88 -17.21
CA TYR A 499 -3.34 18.06 -16.15
C TYR A 499 -2.77 18.73 -14.90
N ALA A 500 -1.51 18.47 -14.55
CA ALA A 500 -0.82 19.17 -13.46
C ALA A 500 -0.77 20.69 -13.68
N SER A 501 -0.50 21.13 -14.92
CA SER A 501 -0.58 22.55 -15.28
C SER A 501 -2.00 23.10 -15.20
N LYS A 502 -2.99 22.29 -15.59
CA LYS A 502 -4.42 22.65 -15.54
C LYS A 502 -4.92 22.79 -14.10
N PHE A 503 -4.46 21.94 -13.20
CA PHE A 503 -4.86 21.92 -11.80
C PHE A 503 -4.08 22.92 -10.94
N SER A 504 -3.25 23.78 -11.53
CA SER A 504 -2.43 24.71 -10.76
C SER A 504 -3.27 25.67 -9.93
N SER A 505 -4.34 26.24 -10.49
CA SER A 505 -5.26 27.14 -9.78
C SER A 505 -5.99 26.42 -8.65
N SER A 506 -6.61 25.27 -8.94
CA SER A 506 -7.30 24.44 -7.94
C SER A 506 -6.38 24.01 -6.80
N ARG A 507 -5.12 23.67 -7.11
CA ARG A 507 -4.11 23.32 -6.11
C ARG A 507 -3.78 24.49 -5.19
N HIS A 508 -3.59 25.70 -5.72
CA HIS A 508 -3.34 26.88 -4.87
C HIS A 508 -4.51 27.19 -3.94
N ILE A 509 -5.76 27.03 -4.43
CA ILE A 509 -6.96 27.20 -3.59
C ILE A 509 -7.00 26.11 -2.51
N PHE A 510 -6.69 24.86 -2.86
CA PHE A 510 -6.60 23.76 -1.90
C PHE A 510 -5.54 24.02 -0.83
N ASP A 511 -4.34 24.45 -1.22
CA ASP A 511 -3.24 24.78 -0.30
C ASP A 511 -3.67 25.81 0.75
N GLN A 512 -4.43 26.83 0.35
CA GLN A 512 -5.00 27.82 1.27
C GLN A 512 -6.05 27.19 2.21
N ILE A 513 -6.96 26.37 1.69
CA ILE A 513 -8.01 25.70 2.50
C ILE A 513 -7.38 24.77 3.53
N ALA A 514 -6.43 23.92 3.11
CA ALA A 514 -5.76 22.96 3.98
C ALA A 514 -4.95 23.67 5.07
N THR A 515 -4.23 24.74 4.71
CA THR A 515 -3.48 25.58 5.66
C THR A 515 -4.40 26.25 6.67
N GLN A 516 -5.50 26.89 6.22
CA GLN A 516 -6.49 27.51 7.11
C GLN A 516 -7.11 26.50 8.07
N LYS A 517 -7.49 25.33 7.57
CA LYS A 517 -8.07 24.27 8.40
C LYS A 517 -7.06 23.74 9.42
N PHE A 518 -5.83 23.46 9.00
CA PHE A 518 -4.77 22.96 9.89
C PHE A 518 -4.49 23.94 11.04
N THR A 519 -4.31 25.22 10.72
CA THR A 519 -4.03 26.28 11.71
C THR A 519 -5.19 26.45 12.70
N GLN A 520 -6.44 26.42 12.23
CA GLN A 520 -7.64 26.50 13.08
C GLN A 520 -7.80 25.27 13.99
N LEU A 521 -7.67 24.06 13.42
CA LEU A 521 -7.90 22.80 14.15
C LEU A 521 -6.88 22.60 15.28
N PHE A 522 -5.59 22.87 15.01
CA PHE A 522 -4.52 22.63 15.98
C PHE A 522 -4.11 23.88 16.77
N LYS A 523 -4.71 25.04 16.47
CA LYS A 523 -4.39 26.35 17.08
C LYS A 523 -2.91 26.74 16.89
N ILE A 524 -2.36 26.47 15.70
CA ILE A 524 -0.99 26.80 15.32
C ILE A 524 -1.03 28.06 14.47
N THR A 525 -0.51 29.18 14.98
CA THR A 525 -0.55 30.48 14.30
C THR A 525 0.60 30.70 13.32
N ASN A 526 1.74 30.05 13.54
CA ASN A 526 2.93 30.15 12.68
C ASN A 526 3.46 28.75 12.39
N ILE A 527 3.26 28.30 11.15
CA ILE A 527 3.64 26.96 10.68
C ILE A 527 5.16 26.86 10.54
N SER A 528 5.84 27.91 10.06
CA SER A 528 7.29 27.88 9.89
C SER A 528 8.00 27.62 11.21
N ASN A 529 7.65 28.36 12.27
CA ASN A 529 8.16 28.19 13.62
C ASN A 529 7.78 26.83 14.21
N PHE A 530 6.55 26.37 13.97
CA PHE A 530 6.14 25.02 14.39
C PHE A 530 7.03 23.92 13.76
N LEU A 531 7.29 23.97 12.46
CA LEU A 531 8.15 23.01 11.77
C LEU A 531 9.63 23.12 12.21
N GLN A 532 10.08 24.32 12.56
CA GLN A 532 11.40 24.52 13.19
C GLN A 532 11.46 23.84 14.57
N LYS A 533 10.42 23.97 15.40
CA LYS A 533 10.34 23.29 16.70
C LYS A 533 10.32 21.76 16.58
N LEU A 534 9.77 21.21 15.49
CA LEU A 534 9.83 19.78 15.18
C LEU A 534 11.20 19.31 14.63
N ASN A 535 12.21 20.19 14.63
CA ASN A 535 13.54 19.98 14.06
C ASN A 535 13.50 19.41 12.64
N ARG A 536 12.54 19.85 11.80
CA ARG A 536 12.37 19.32 10.44
C ARG A 536 13.60 19.54 9.56
N LYS A 537 14.42 20.55 9.87
CA LYS A 537 15.63 20.89 9.09
C LYS A 537 16.65 19.74 9.07
N GLU A 538 16.67 18.90 10.09
CA GLU A 538 17.55 17.72 10.19
C GLU A 538 17.34 16.74 9.03
N LEU A 539 16.10 16.65 8.49
CA LEU A 539 15.80 15.79 7.34
C LEU A 539 16.63 16.15 6.09
N PHE A 540 17.12 17.38 6.02
CA PHE A 540 17.88 17.90 4.89
C PHE A 540 19.37 18.04 5.18
N GLU A 541 19.83 17.79 6.40
CA GLU A 541 21.22 18.04 6.82
C GLU A 541 22.24 17.37 5.88
N PHE A 542 21.99 16.11 5.52
CA PHE A 542 22.87 15.34 4.62
C PHE A 542 22.72 15.68 3.14
N ASP A 543 21.81 16.60 2.81
CA ASP A 543 21.63 17.12 1.46
C ASP A 543 22.17 18.54 1.29
N LEU A 544 22.46 19.27 2.38
CA LEU A 544 23.01 20.62 2.32
C LEU A 544 24.44 20.61 1.75
N ASN A 545 24.77 21.68 1.04
CA ASN A 545 26.03 21.91 0.33
C ASN A 545 26.39 20.83 -0.70
N ARG A 546 25.40 20.11 -1.24
CA ARG A 546 25.58 19.14 -2.31
C ARG A 546 24.93 19.62 -3.61
N ASP A 547 25.47 19.15 -4.72
CA ASP A 547 24.99 19.50 -6.05
C ASP A 547 23.88 18.56 -6.51
N TYR A 548 22.86 19.17 -7.10
CA TYR A 548 21.70 18.46 -7.62
C TYR A 548 21.26 19.05 -8.96
N VAL A 549 20.65 18.19 -9.78
CA VAL A 549 19.78 18.66 -10.84
C VAL A 549 18.35 18.67 -10.32
N PHE A 550 17.80 19.87 -10.23
CA PHE A 550 16.41 20.13 -9.86
C PHE A 550 15.57 20.19 -11.13
N THR A 551 14.67 19.24 -11.34
CA THR A 551 13.76 19.23 -12.49
C THR A 551 12.35 19.56 -12.04
N HIS A 552 11.78 20.64 -12.58
CA HIS A 552 10.41 21.05 -12.30
C HIS A 552 9.41 20.01 -12.83
N LYS A 553 8.51 19.53 -11.97
CA LYS A 553 7.59 18.41 -12.26
C LYS A 553 6.59 18.72 -13.37
N ILE A 554 6.24 19.99 -13.58
CA ILE A 554 5.24 20.44 -14.57
C ILE A 554 5.91 20.86 -15.88
N THR A 555 6.78 21.88 -15.83
CA THR A 555 7.41 22.50 -17.01
C THR A 555 8.58 21.69 -17.56
N ASN A 556 9.15 20.78 -16.77
CA ASN A 556 10.36 20.00 -17.08
C ASN A 556 11.64 20.87 -17.21
N GLU A 557 11.57 22.14 -16.83
CA GLU A 557 12.73 23.00 -16.70
C GLU A 557 13.66 22.44 -15.62
N SER A 558 14.95 22.39 -15.94
CA SER A 558 15.95 21.81 -15.06
C SER A 558 17.00 22.85 -14.70
N ILE A 559 17.43 22.83 -13.43
CA ILE A 559 18.44 23.73 -12.87
C ILE A 559 19.52 22.85 -12.26
N LEU A 560 20.78 23.10 -12.62
CA LEU A 560 21.94 22.52 -11.92
C LEU A 560 22.33 23.49 -10.82
N GLY A 561 22.24 23.07 -9.56
CA GLY A 561 22.57 23.94 -8.45
C GLY A 561 22.93 23.22 -7.16
N THR A 562 23.60 23.95 -6.27
CA THR A 562 23.98 23.49 -4.94
C THR A 562 22.88 23.84 -3.95
N LEU A 563 22.37 22.87 -3.18
CA LEU A 563 21.40 23.12 -2.12
C LEU A 563 22.11 23.78 -0.93
N LYS A 564 21.88 25.07 -0.69
CA LYS A 564 22.55 25.83 0.38
C LYS A 564 21.81 25.75 1.70
N ASN A 565 20.49 25.87 1.67
CA ASN A 565 19.66 25.89 2.86
C ASN A 565 18.21 25.47 2.54
N VAL A 566 17.43 25.23 3.59
CA VAL A 566 15.98 24.99 3.50
C VAL A 566 15.27 25.97 4.42
N HIS A 567 14.28 26.67 3.90
CA HIS A 567 13.34 27.48 4.66
C HIS A 567 11.97 26.82 4.72
N PHE A 568 11.23 27.12 5.79
CA PHE A 568 9.86 26.66 5.92
C PHE A 568 8.91 27.83 5.68
N ASN A 569 7.92 27.64 4.82
CA ASN A 569 6.88 28.62 4.57
C ASN A 569 5.62 28.34 5.41
N GLU A 570 4.65 29.23 5.33
CA GLU A 570 3.37 29.12 6.05
C GLU A 570 2.35 28.21 5.36
N ASN A 571 2.69 27.56 4.24
CA ASN A 571 1.79 26.68 3.50
C ASN A 571 2.04 25.21 3.88
N ILE A 572 1.09 24.60 4.59
CA ILE A 572 1.27 23.22 5.09
C ILE A 572 1.40 22.17 3.98
N CYS A 573 0.82 22.42 2.79
CA CYS A 573 0.89 21.50 1.65
C CYS A 573 2.26 21.50 0.96
N ALA A 574 3.01 22.59 1.04
CA ALA A 574 4.25 22.79 0.32
C ALA A 574 5.24 23.57 1.17
N HIS A 575 5.45 23.07 2.39
CA HIS A 575 6.11 23.78 3.47
C HIS A 575 7.62 23.94 3.31
N ASP A 576 8.27 23.08 2.53
CA ASP A 576 9.72 23.10 2.33
C ASP A 576 10.12 23.95 1.10
N GLU A 577 11.00 24.94 1.29
CA GLU A 577 11.60 25.75 0.24
C GLU A 577 13.12 25.59 0.21
N PHE A 578 13.65 25.22 -0.95
CA PHE A 578 15.07 25.03 -1.17
C PHE A 578 15.72 26.34 -1.61
N ILE A 579 16.74 26.80 -0.90
CA ILE A 579 17.66 27.82 -1.39
C ILE A 579 18.76 27.13 -2.18
N VAL A 580 18.79 27.40 -3.48
CA VAL A 580 19.70 26.75 -4.42
C VAL A 580 20.59 27.80 -5.06
N PHE A 581 21.91 27.59 -5.02
CA PHE A 581 22.85 28.35 -5.82
C PHE A 581 22.92 27.76 -7.23
N ASP A 582 22.35 28.45 -8.22
CA ASP A 582 22.38 28.05 -9.63
C ASP A 582 23.80 28.21 -10.16
N ILE A 583 24.46 27.08 -10.45
CA ILE A 583 25.86 27.03 -10.86
C ILE A 583 26.05 27.67 -12.25
N LYS A 584 25.07 27.54 -13.15
CA LYS A 584 25.17 28.05 -14.51
C LYS A 584 24.89 29.55 -14.56
N LYS A 585 23.92 30.03 -13.79
CA LYS A 585 23.55 31.47 -13.75
C LYS A 585 24.27 32.27 -12.67
N LYS A 586 25.05 31.61 -11.79
CA LYS A 586 25.79 32.21 -10.67
C LYS A 586 24.93 33.08 -9.77
N ARG A 587 23.74 32.59 -9.41
CA ARG A 587 22.79 33.32 -8.53
C ARG A 587 22.03 32.36 -7.63
N GLU A 588 21.57 32.86 -6.50
CA GLU A 588 20.67 32.10 -5.64
C GLU A 588 19.23 32.15 -6.14
N VAL A 589 18.53 31.03 -6.04
CA VAL A 589 17.13 30.87 -6.42
C VAL A 589 16.41 30.08 -5.34
N THR A 590 15.20 30.52 -4.99
CA THR A 590 14.32 29.78 -4.08
C THR A 590 13.40 28.88 -4.89
N LEU A 591 13.41 27.57 -4.58
CA LEU A 591 12.62 26.56 -5.26
C LEU A 591 11.66 25.88 -4.27
N ASN A 592 10.37 25.84 -4.57
CA ASN A 592 9.41 25.09 -3.76
C ASN A 592 9.65 23.57 -3.92
N ALA A 593 10.02 22.87 -2.84
CA ALA A 593 10.41 21.46 -2.88
C ALA A 593 9.32 20.56 -3.49
N SER A 594 8.05 20.85 -3.24
CA SER A 594 6.91 20.08 -3.75
C SER A 594 6.84 20.07 -5.29
N LEU A 595 7.41 21.07 -5.96
CA LEU A 595 7.38 21.23 -7.41
C LEU A 595 8.60 20.66 -8.13
N TYR A 596 9.67 20.32 -7.41
CA TYR A 596 10.92 19.86 -8.02
C TYR A 596 11.23 18.41 -7.68
N ILE A 597 11.84 17.70 -8.64
CA ILE A 597 12.50 16.43 -8.42
C ILE A 597 13.98 16.74 -8.28
N LYS A 598 14.57 16.29 -7.16
CA LYS A 598 15.99 16.49 -6.85
C LYS A 598 16.76 15.20 -7.17
N ASN A 599 17.72 15.27 -8.09
CA ASN A 599 18.64 14.16 -8.41
C ASN A 599 20.08 14.57 -8.09
N ARG A 600 20.74 13.84 -7.18
CA ARG A 600 22.12 14.15 -6.76
C ARG A 600 23.09 13.97 -7.93
N VAL A 601 23.98 14.93 -8.12
CA VAL A 601 25.07 14.87 -9.11
C VAL A 601 26.39 15.23 -8.45
N ILE A 602 27.48 14.67 -8.97
CA ILE A 602 28.85 14.99 -8.57
C ILE A 602 29.60 15.28 -9.87
N MET A 603 29.93 16.55 -10.09
CA MET A 603 30.73 16.99 -11.23
C MET A 603 32.14 16.42 -11.11
N GLY A 604 32.71 15.92 -12.21
CA GLY A 604 33.94 15.11 -12.18
C GLY A 604 33.77 13.74 -11.53
N GLY A 605 32.55 13.36 -11.14
CA GLY A 605 32.26 12.09 -10.51
C GLY A 605 32.29 10.91 -11.50
N LEU A 606 32.71 9.74 -11.02
CA LEU A 606 32.75 8.48 -11.75
C LEU A 606 31.42 7.72 -11.54
N TYR A 607 30.75 7.40 -12.64
CA TYR A 607 29.45 6.73 -12.67
C TYR A 607 29.51 5.40 -13.44
N PHE A 608 28.85 4.37 -12.90
CA PHE A 608 28.77 3.03 -13.48
C PHE A 608 27.32 2.65 -13.74
N PHE A 609 26.93 2.54 -15.02
CA PHE A 609 25.53 2.28 -15.41
C PHE A 609 25.19 0.78 -15.48
N ASP A 610 25.84 0.04 -16.37
CA ASP A 610 25.50 -1.38 -16.61
C ASP A 610 26.71 -2.23 -17.06
N LYS A 611 27.86 -1.59 -17.34
CA LYS A 611 29.12 -2.21 -17.77
C LYS A 611 30.24 -1.56 -16.96
N LYS A 612 31.31 -2.29 -16.67
CA LYS A 612 32.47 -1.81 -15.91
C LYS A 612 33.19 -0.59 -16.51
N THR A 613 32.68 0.00 -17.58
CA THR A 613 33.21 1.22 -18.19
C THR A 613 32.89 2.41 -17.28
N PRO A 614 33.89 3.03 -16.63
CA PRO A 614 33.66 4.25 -15.87
C PRO A 614 33.26 5.37 -16.81
N LEU A 615 32.29 6.18 -16.39
CA LEU A 615 31.89 7.40 -17.08
C LEU A 615 32.03 8.58 -16.12
N THR A 616 32.89 9.54 -16.48
CA THR A 616 33.10 10.76 -15.70
C THR A 616 32.08 11.81 -16.12
N LEU A 617 31.29 12.34 -15.19
CA LEU A 617 30.32 13.40 -15.49
C LEU A 617 31.04 14.75 -15.61
N ILE A 618 31.17 15.27 -16.83
CA ILE A 618 31.87 16.53 -17.11
C ILE A 618 30.91 17.71 -17.06
N ASP A 619 29.72 17.57 -17.64
CA ASP A 619 28.73 18.65 -17.69
C ASP A 619 27.29 18.15 -17.64
N VAL A 620 26.37 19.05 -17.31
CA VAL A 620 24.95 18.93 -17.59
C VAL A 620 24.59 20.02 -18.60
N GLU A 621 24.44 19.61 -19.86
CA GLU A 621 24.13 20.50 -20.97
C GLU A 621 22.61 20.76 -21.03
N PHE A 622 22.23 22.03 -21.00
CA PHE A 622 20.84 22.47 -21.14
C PHE A 622 20.61 23.01 -22.54
N ASN A 623 19.46 22.67 -23.14
CA ASN A 623 18.98 23.37 -24.34
C ASN A 623 18.61 24.83 -24.00
N LYS A 624 18.48 25.70 -25.02
CA LYS A 624 18.14 27.13 -24.87
C LYS A 624 16.98 27.40 -23.89
N ASP A 625 15.96 26.54 -23.88
CA ASP A 625 14.78 26.69 -23.01
C ASP A 625 14.88 25.97 -21.65
N TYR A 626 16.01 25.34 -21.31
CA TYR A 626 16.24 24.55 -20.09
C TYR A 626 15.28 23.35 -19.85
N ARG A 627 14.36 23.08 -20.79
CA ARG A 627 13.37 21.98 -20.74
C ARG A 627 13.92 20.62 -21.18
N LYS A 628 15.02 20.62 -21.92
CA LYS A 628 15.75 19.42 -22.34
C LYS A 628 17.17 19.55 -21.84
N ALA A 629 17.62 18.55 -21.09
CA ALA A 629 18.97 18.48 -20.58
C ALA A 629 19.59 17.12 -20.88
N ASN A 630 20.89 17.11 -21.10
CA ASN A 630 21.70 15.91 -21.26
C ASN A 630 22.78 15.89 -20.18
N TYR A 631 22.96 14.72 -19.57
CA TYR A 631 24.20 14.42 -18.88
C TYR A 631 25.30 14.21 -19.92
N VAL A 632 26.42 14.90 -19.77
CA VAL A 632 27.59 14.81 -20.64
C VAL A 632 28.68 14.06 -19.88
N PHE A 633 28.97 12.84 -20.33
CA PHE A 633 30.01 12.00 -19.77
C PHE A 633 31.23 11.94 -20.69
N ALA A 634 32.42 11.73 -20.14
CA ALA A 634 33.56 11.17 -20.87
C ALA A 634 33.83 9.74 -20.42
N ASN A 635 34.29 8.90 -21.35
CA ASN A 635 34.92 7.62 -21.03
C ASN A 635 36.43 7.83 -20.76
N GLU A 636 37.17 6.73 -20.55
CA GLU A 636 38.62 6.76 -20.33
C GLU A 636 39.43 7.31 -21.52
N ASP A 637 38.87 7.24 -22.74
CA ASP A 637 39.47 7.77 -23.98
C ASP A 637 39.03 9.21 -24.30
N ASP A 638 38.43 9.94 -23.34
CA ASP A 638 37.86 11.29 -23.50
C ASP A 638 36.76 11.42 -24.58
N VAL A 639 36.18 10.31 -25.04
CA VAL A 639 35.01 10.28 -25.93
C VAL A 639 33.76 10.73 -25.18
N ILE A 640 33.14 11.80 -25.70
CA ILE A 640 31.96 12.42 -25.10
C ILE A 640 30.70 11.60 -25.38
N ILE A 641 30.02 11.17 -24.33
CA ILE A 641 28.75 10.43 -24.36
C ILE A 641 27.64 11.28 -23.75
N LYS A 642 26.65 11.65 -24.57
CA LYS A 642 25.48 12.43 -24.12
C LYS A 642 24.30 11.50 -23.80
N LYS A 643 23.78 11.57 -22.56
CA LYS A 643 22.59 10.82 -22.12
C LYS A 643 21.47 11.75 -21.71
N LYS A 644 20.28 11.57 -22.30
CA LYS A 644 19.09 12.42 -22.03
C LYS A 644 18.63 12.30 -20.58
N LEU A 645 18.48 13.41 -19.86
CA LEU A 645 18.13 13.44 -18.42
C LEU A 645 16.83 12.68 -18.11
N TYR A 646 15.77 12.93 -18.88
CA TYR A 646 14.44 12.34 -18.60
C TYR A 646 14.33 10.82 -18.90
N LYS A 647 15.30 10.25 -19.64
CA LYS A 647 15.37 8.79 -19.92
C LYS A 647 16.38 8.08 -19.03
N THR A 648 17.32 8.80 -18.45
CA THR A 648 18.48 8.24 -17.76
C THR A 648 18.22 8.21 -16.26
N ARG A 649 18.27 7.01 -15.66
CA ARG A 649 18.28 6.87 -14.20
C ARG A 649 19.74 6.89 -13.77
N LEU A 650 20.16 7.99 -13.13
CA LEU A 650 21.53 8.20 -12.72
C LEU A 650 21.85 7.33 -11.49
N PRO A 651 22.85 6.43 -11.55
CA PRO A 651 23.33 5.70 -10.38
C PRO A 651 24.10 6.62 -9.43
N ASN A 652 24.37 6.15 -8.22
CA ASN A 652 25.27 6.84 -7.31
C ASN A 652 26.69 6.85 -7.89
N SER A 653 27.37 8.01 -7.83
CA SER A 653 28.79 8.09 -8.18
C SER A 653 29.64 7.47 -7.08
N ILE A 654 30.82 6.95 -7.42
CA ILE A 654 31.76 6.36 -6.46
C ILE A 654 32.22 7.38 -5.42
N GLN A 655 32.32 8.65 -5.79
CA GLN A 655 32.73 9.72 -4.89
C GLN A 655 31.76 9.92 -3.72
N ILE A 656 30.54 9.37 -3.76
CA ILE A 656 29.66 9.31 -2.58
C ILE A 656 30.31 8.50 -1.46
N LEU A 657 31.16 7.52 -1.78
CA LEU A 657 31.90 6.79 -0.76
C LEU A 657 32.80 7.70 0.07
N ASN A 658 33.31 8.81 -0.48
CA ASN A 658 34.11 9.77 0.28
C ASN A 658 33.32 10.38 1.45
N ASP A 659 31.99 10.41 1.38
CA ASP A 659 31.14 10.83 2.50
C ASP A 659 31.25 9.87 3.70
N PHE A 660 31.82 8.68 3.52
CA PHE A 660 31.99 7.67 4.57
C PHE A 660 33.34 7.77 5.26
N ILE A 661 34.34 8.45 4.71
CA ILE A 661 35.65 8.60 5.33
C ILE A 661 35.46 9.24 6.72
N ASP A 662 36.14 8.69 7.73
CA ASP A 662 36.05 9.08 9.14
C ASP A 662 34.64 8.95 9.76
N ASN A 663 33.75 8.17 9.12
CA ASN A 663 32.42 7.87 9.64
C ASN A 663 32.24 6.37 9.92
N ASP A 664 31.24 6.07 10.75
CA ASP A 664 30.92 4.69 11.13
C ASP A 664 29.98 4.05 10.12
N LEU A 665 30.28 2.81 9.75
CA LEU A 665 29.54 1.99 8.78
C LEU A 665 28.97 0.76 9.47
N PHE A 666 27.78 0.34 9.03
CA PHE A 666 27.02 -0.75 9.65
C PHE A 666 27.13 -1.99 8.78
N LEU A 667 27.99 -2.94 9.15
CA LEU A 667 28.15 -4.20 8.44
C LEU A 667 27.19 -5.26 8.98
N LYS A 668 26.23 -5.68 8.15
CA LYS A 668 25.36 -6.83 8.41
C LYS A 668 26.12 -8.12 8.13
N ASN A 669 26.47 -8.85 9.19
CA ASN A 669 27.22 -10.10 9.11
C ASN A 669 26.56 -11.18 9.98
N LYS A 670 26.15 -12.30 9.38
CA LYS A 670 25.45 -13.41 10.08
C LYS A 670 24.28 -12.95 10.98
N GLY A 671 23.50 -11.98 10.51
CA GLY A 671 22.36 -11.44 11.26
C GLY A 671 22.72 -10.39 12.32
N GLU A 672 23.99 -10.21 12.66
CA GLU A 672 24.44 -9.13 13.55
C GLU A 672 24.75 -7.87 12.75
N ILE A 673 24.56 -6.72 13.40
CA ILE A 673 25.05 -5.43 12.89
C ILE A 673 26.33 -5.09 13.63
N GLN A 674 27.44 -5.03 12.88
CA GLN A 674 28.74 -4.62 13.39
C GLN A 674 29.03 -3.18 12.97
N ILE A 675 29.45 -2.36 13.92
CA ILE A 675 29.84 -0.97 13.66
C ILE A 675 31.33 -0.96 13.37
N LEU A 676 31.70 -0.48 12.18
CA LEU A 676 33.08 -0.40 11.70
C LEU A 676 33.39 1.03 11.31
N HIS A 677 34.57 1.52 11.67
CA HIS A 677 34.99 2.88 11.33
C HIS A 677 35.68 2.89 9.97
N CYS A 678 35.29 3.77 9.06
CA CYS A 678 35.92 3.85 7.74
C CYS A 678 37.19 4.72 7.79
N THR A 679 38.36 4.10 7.62
CA THR A 679 39.66 4.80 7.71
C THR A 679 40.15 5.33 6.37
N GLY A 680 39.61 4.84 5.25
CA GLY A 680 40.08 5.21 3.93
C GLY A 680 39.39 4.44 2.81
N ILE A 681 39.59 4.91 1.59
CA ILE A 681 39.02 4.32 0.37
C ILE A 681 40.11 4.26 -0.67
N LYS A 682 40.35 3.07 -1.21
CA LYS A 682 41.21 2.89 -2.38
C LYS A 682 40.34 2.97 -3.62
N THR A 683 40.37 4.12 -4.28
CA THR A 683 39.69 4.32 -5.56
C THR A 683 40.59 3.86 -6.71
N ASN A 684 40.03 3.07 -7.63
CA ASN A 684 40.68 2.65 -8.86
C ASN A 684 39.72 2.88 -10.04
N SER A 685 40.21 2.89 -11.28
CA SER A 685 39.38 3.04 -12.49
C SER A 685 38.45 1.84 -12.70
N ASP A 686 38.91 0.64 -12.32
CA ASP A 686 38.07 -0.56 -12.29
C ASP A 686 37.24 -0.62 -10.99
N TYR A 687 35.92 -0.71 -11.15
CA TYR A 687 34.98 -0.89 -10.04
C TYR A 687 35.34 -2.11 -9.16
N ASP A 688 35.87 -3.17 -9.76
CA ASP A 688 36.21 -4.40 -9.05
C ASP A 688 37.41 -4.26 -8.10
N ALA A 689 38.23 -3.23 -8.31
CA ALA A 689 39.41 -2.93 -7.51
C ALA A 689 39.16 -1.86 -6.42
N ILE A 690 37.94 -1.30 -6.35
CA ILE A 690 37.59 -0.32 -5.31
C ILE A 690 37.44 -1.03 -3.96
N GLU A 691 38.16 -0.52 -2.95
CA GLU A 691 38.18 -1.10 -1.61
C GLU A 691 37.85 -0.06 -0.54
N LEU A 692 37.03 -0.48 0.44
CA LEU A 692 36.79 0.26 1.69
C LEU A 692 37.73 -0.27 2.76
N GLU A 693 38.51 0.61 3.38
CA GLU A 693 39.38 0.28 4.50
C GLU A 693 38.65 0.56 5.81
N LEU A 694 38.45 -0.49 6.61
CA LEU A 694 37.66 -0.43 7.83
C LEU A 694 38.50 -0.79 9.06
N GLY A 695 38.41 0.04 10.09
CA GLY A 695 38.95 -0.20 11.42
C GLY A 695 37.87 -0.65 12.40
N ASN A 696 38.24 -1.48 13.37
CA ASN A 696 37.34 -1.89 14.44
C ASN A 696 37.41 -0.87 15.59
N LEU A 697 36.26 -0.36 16.05
CA LEU A 697 36.16 0.53 17.22
C LEU A 697 36.56 -0.16 18.53
N SER A 698 36.49 -1.50 18.60
CA SER A 698 36.54 -2.26 19.85
C SER A 698 37.96 -2.63 20.35
N SER A 699 39.04 -2.24 19.68
CA SER A 699 40.39 -2.61 20.12
C SER A 699 41.35 -1.43 20.07
N LYS A 700 41.51 -0.75 21.22
CA LYS A 700 42.53 0.28 21.44
C LYS A 700 43.97 -0.20 21.12
N ASN A 701 44.23 -1.51 21.00
CA ASN A 701 45.60 -2.05 20.86
C ASN A 701 45.89 -2.98 19.68
N LYS A 702 45.04 -3.10 18.64
CA LYS A 702 45.42 -3.75 17.36
C LYS A 702 44.47 -3.29 16.23
N LYS A 703 44.94 -2.37 15.37
CA LYS A 703 44.25 -2.01 14.12
C LYS A 703 44.31 -3.19 13.15
N ILE A 704 43.36 -4.13 13.24
CA ILE A 704 43.12 -5.05 12.12
C ILE A 704 42.35 -4.25 11.08
N ALA A 705 43.08 -3.69 10.10
CA ALA A 705 42.48 -3.04 8.95
C ALA A 705 41.81 -4.10 8.08
N LEU A 706 40.48 -4.07 8.02
CA LEU A 706 39.69 -4.97 7.21
C LEU A 706 39.37 -4.27 5.89
N SER A 707 40.05 -4.68 4.82
CA SER A 707 39.74 -4.19 3.46
C SER A 707 38.59 -5.00 2.86
N LEU A 708 37.54 -4.32 2.38
CA LEU A 708 36.42 -4.93 1.66
C LEU A 708 36.28 -4.36 0.26
N LYS A 709 36.33 -5.25 -0.73
CA LYS A 709 36.07 -4.90 -2.13
C LYS A 709 34.61 -4.57 -2.37
N LEU A 710 34.34 -3.43 -3.02
CA LEU A 710 32.99 -2.96 -3.33
C LEU A 710 32.20 -3.96 -4.18
N ARG A 711 32.89 -4.68 -5.08
CA ARG A 711 32.28 -5.75 -5.90
C ARG A 711 31.61 -6.85 -5.09
N ASP A 712 32.08 -7.11 -3.87
CA ASP A 712 31.59 -8.17 -3.01
C ASP A 712 30.52 -7.67 -2.03
N LEU A 713 30.20 -6.37 -2.09
CA LEU A 713 29.28 -5.68 -1.19
C LEU A 713 28.01 -5.20 -1.88
N ILE A 714 26.98 -5.09 -1.06
CA ILE A 714 25.74 -4.36 -1.32
C ILE A 714 25.77 -3.18 -0.38
N VAL A 715 25.76 -1.96 -0.92
CA VAL A 715 25.85 -0.73 -0.13
C VAL A 715 24.54 0.03 -0.24
N ARG A 716 23.88 0.21 0.91
CA ARG A 716 22.69 1.05 1.07
C ARG A 716 23.09 2.33 1.81
N PRO A 717 23.31 3.45 1.10
CA PRO A 717 23.72 4.71 1.73
C PRO A 717 22.55 5.36 2.49
N LYS A 718 22.88 6.12 3.54
CA LYS A 718 21.99 6.92 4.41
C LYS A 718 21.03 6.11 5.28
N ASN A 719 20.19 5.28 4.69
CA ASN A 719 19.09 4.64 5.39
C ASN A 719 19.56 3.38 6.14
N ILE A 720 19.73 3.49 7.45
CA ILE A 720 20.09 2.36 8.32
C ILE A 720 18.84 1.92 9.08
N TYR A 721 18.69 0.60 9.21
CA TYR A 721 17.61 0.02 9.98
C TYR A 721 18.12 -1.15 10.83
N LEU A 722 17.54 -1.27 12.02
CA LEU A 722 17.79 -2.31 13.01
C LEU A 722 16.45 -3.00 13.28
N ALA A 723 16.31 -4.25 12.86
CA ALA A 723 15.16 -5.07 13.20
C ALA A 723 15.35 -5.71 14.57
N ILE A 724 14.37 -5.52 15.47
CA ILE A 724 14.36 -6.00 16.84
C ILE A 724 13.62 -7.35 16.89
N GLU A 725 14.34 -8.43 17.18
CA GLU A 725 13.78 -9.77 17.28
C GLU A 725 13.57 -10.18 18.75
N LYS A 726 12.63 -11.11 18.98
CA LYS A 726 12.41 -11.69 20.32
C LYS A 726 13.58 -12.54 20.85
N SER A 727 14.50 -12.93 19.96
CA SER A 727 15.56 -13.88 20.29
C SER A 727 16.77 -13.13 20.84
N ASP A 728 17.24 -13.51 22.04
CA ASP A 728 18.40 -12.86 22.67
C ASP A 728 19.73 -13.08 21.93
N LEU A 729 19.73 -13.96 20.92
CA LEU A 729 20.89 -14.30 20.10
C LEU A 729 21.61 -13.08 19.50
N PHE A 730 20.89 -12.00 19.20
CA PHE A 730 21.47 -10.78 18.60
C PHE A 730 21.49 -9.57 19.54
N ARG A 731 21.04 -9.73 20.80
CA ARG A 731 20.80 -8.63 21.74
C ARG A 731 22.04 -7.79 22.00
N ALA A 732 23.20 -8.41 22.13
CA ALA A 732 24.46 -7.70 22.33
C ALA A 732 24.82 -6.78 21.15
N SER A 733 24.49 -7.16 19.91
CA SER A 733 24.70 -6.31 18.73
C SER A 733 23.68 -5.17 18.65
N GLU A 734 22.43 -5.44 19.04
CA GLU A 734 21.36 -4.43 19.12
C GLU A 734 21.72 -3.35 20.15
N VAL A 735 22.16 -3.74 21.34
CA VAL A 735 22.60 -2.82 22.41
C VAL A 735 23.77 -1.95 21.95
N LYS A 736 24.72 -2.48 21.19
CA LYS A 736 25.83 -1.68 20.62
C LYS A 736 25.33 -0.58 19.68
N VAL A 737 24.36 -0.90 18.83
CA VAL A 737 23.75 0.11 17.92
C VAL A 737 22.95 1.14 18.72
N LEU A 738 22.21 0.71 19.75
CA LEU A 738 21.46 1.64 20.61
C LEU A 738 22.38 2.59 21.40
N ASN A 739 23.48 2.09 21.94
CA ASN A 739 24.49 2.93 22.60
C ASN A 739 25.13 3.91 21.61
N TRP A 740 25.38 3.48 20.37
CA TRP A 740 25.84 4.39 19.32
C TRP A 740 24.81 5.48 19.01
N LEU A 741 23.51 5.15 18.98
CA LEU A 741 22.44 6.13 18.80
C LEU A 741 22.35 7.12 19.96
N LEU A 742 22.54 6.66 21.21
CA LEU A 742 22.63 7.53 22.39
C LEU A 742 23.80 8.53 22.27
N GLU A 743 24.95 8.08 21.79
CA GLU A 743 26.14 8.92 21.63
C GLU A 743 25.95 9.97 20.53
N LYS A 744 25.44 9.55 19.36
CA LYS A 744 25.30 10.43 18.19
C LYS A 744 24.09 11.36 18.25
N LYS A 745 23.08 11.06 19.08
CA LYS A 745 21.85 11.86 19.25
C LYS A 745 21.19 12.23 17.92
N CYS A 746 21.12 11.29 16.98
CA CYS A 746 20.45 11.52 15.70
C CYS A 746 18.94 11.25 15.81
N ARG A 747 18.19 11.83 14.87
CA ARG A 747 16.75 11.59 14.73
C ARG A 747 16.49 10.14 14.32
N ILE A 748 15.68 9.44 15.09
CA ILE A 748 15.30 8.04 14.85
C ILE A 748 13.78 7.91 14.68
N TYR A 749 13.41 6.85 13.97
CA TYR A 749 12.04 6.41 13.74
C TYR A 749 11.89 5.01 14.34
N ILE A 750 11.03 4.87 15.33
CA ILE A 750 10.75 3.61 16.03
C ILE A 750 9.38 3.11 15.56
N PHE A 751 9.38 2.00 14.85
CA PHE A 751 8.17 1.31 14.42
C PHE A 751 7.73 0.33 15.51
N LEU A 752 6.49 0.47 15.98
CA LEU A 752 5.90 -0.29 17.07
C LEU A 752 4.89 -1.32 16.54
N LYS A 753 4.77 -2.43 17.27
CA LYS A 753 3.78 -3.50 17.02
C LYS A 753 2.39 -3.11 17.49
N LYS A 754 1.90 -1.96 17.05
CA LYS A 754 0.59 -1.39 17.42
C LYS A 754 -0.31 -1.19 16.20
N PRO A 755 -1.64 -1.26 16.37
CA PRO A 755 -2.59 -1.03 15.28
C PRO A 755 -2.66 0.44 14.85
N VAL A 756 -2.48 1.38 15.78
CA VAL A 756 -2.42 2.84 15.57
C VAL A 756 -1.29 3.41 16.43
N ASN A 757 -0.89 4.66 16.21
CA ASN A 757 0.26 5.29 16.90
C ASN A 757 1.53 4.41 16.82
N ASN A 758 1.79 3.85 15.64
CA ASN A 758 2.77 2.79 15.44
C ASN A 758 4.15 3.32 15.01
N VAL A 759 4.35 4.64 14.97
CA VAL A 759 5.63 5.26 14.59
C VAL A 759 5.96 6.40 15.54
N GLU A 760 6.97 6.22 16.38
CA GLU A 760 7.50 7.26 17.24
C GLU A 760 8.74 7.91 16.61
N ILE A 761 8.79 9.24 16.58
CA ILE A 761 9.87 10.01 15.93
C ILE A 761 10.51 10.93 16.96
N GLY A 762 11.84 10.96 17.03
CA GLY A 762 12.54 11.67 18.09
C GLY A 762 13.97 11.18 18.32
N TYR A 763 14.42 11.25 19.56
CA TYR A 763 15.80 10.99 19.97
C TYR A 763 15.85 10.04 21.16
N LEU A 764 16.78 9.10 21.11
CA LEU A 764 17.03 8.19 22.24
C LEU A 764 17.74 8.96 23.37
N THR A 765 17.21 8.89 24.59
CA THR A 765 17.75 9.58 25.77
C THR A 765 18.37 8.64 26.80
N GLY A 766 17.92 7.39 26.87
CA GLY A 766 18.49 6.38 27.76
C GLY A 766 17.99 4.96 27.48
N LEU A 767 18.64 3.99 28.14
CA LEU A 767 18.25 2.58 28.12
C LEU A 767 17.97 2.11 29.54
N GLU A 768 16.81 1.50 29.78
CA GLU A 768 16.52 0.84 31.05
C GLU A 768 16.87 -0.65 30.95
N LEU A 769 17.85 -1.08 31.74
CA LEU A 769 18.29 -2.47 31.80
C LEU A 769 17.59 -3.20 32.94
N LYS A 770 17.14 -4.44 32.71
CA LYS A 770 16.72 -5.34 33.79
C LYS A 770 17.97 -5.74 34.58
N ARG A 771 17.94 -5.54 35.90
CA ARG A 771 18.93 -6.11 36.81
C ARG A 771 18.60 -7.59 37.00
N ASP A 772 19.11 -8.45 36.12
CA ASP A 772 19.18 -9.90 36.37
C ASP A 772 20.66 -10.28 36.53
N GLU A 773 21.05 -10.67 37.74
CA GLU A 773 22.43 -11.03 38.08
C GLU A 773 22.89 -12.36 37.46
N THR A 774 22.01 -13.09 36.77
CA THR A 774 22.23 -14.46 36.31
C THR A 774 22.47 -14.61 34.80
N ILE A 775 22.46 -13.52 34.01
CA ILE A 775 22.56 -13.59 32.54
C ILE A 775 23.63 -12.62 32.02
N ASP A 776 24.70 -13.15 31.39
CA ASP A 776 25.80 -12.40 30.77
C ASP A 776 25.38 -11.49 29.58
N THR A 777 24.12 -11.54 29.15
CA THR A 777 23.58 -10.71 28.05
C THR A 777 22.71 -9.58 28.59
N PRO A 778 22.98 -8.30 28.23
CA PRO A 778 22.19 -7.16 28.67
C PRO A 778 20.72 -7.30 28.22
N ASN A 779 19.81 -7.40 29.18
CA ASN A 779 18.38 -7.51 28.92
C ASN A 779 17.73 -6.12 29.04
N ILE A 780 17.29 -5.55 27.91
CA ILE A 780 16.68 -4.21 27.86
C ILE A 780 15.18 -4.33 28.20
N ASN A 781 14.72 -3.55 29.17
CA ASN A 781 13.30 -3.45 29.51
C ASN A 781 12.59 -2.43 28.62
N SER A 782 13.10 -1.20 28.60
CA SER A 782 12.49 -0.07 27.91
C SER A 782 13.57 0.86 27.32
N LEU A 783 13.16 1.62 26.31
CA LEU A 783 13.93 2.72 25.74
C LEU A 783 13.36 4.04 26.25
N ASN A 784 14.20 4.89 26.84
CA ASN A 784 13.82 6.27 27.14
C ASN A 784 14.01 7.12 25.89
N PHE A 785 12.95 7.80 25.48
CA PHE A 785 12.84 8.43 24.17
C PHE A 785 12.21 9.82 24.31
N ARG A 786 12.85 10.83 23.74
CA ARG A 786 12.25 12.17 23.63
C ARG A 786 11.70 12.35 22.22
N ASN A 787 10.39 12.46 22.08
CA ASN A 787 9.77 12.64 20.77
C ASN A 787 10.07 14.04 20.18
N ILE A 788 9.76 14.24 18.90
CA ILE A 788 9.93 15.53 18.20
C ILE A 788 9.03 16.65 18.72
N PHE A 789 8.03 16.33 19.55
CA PHE A 789 7.17 17.29 20.22
C PHE A 789 7.70 17.68 21.62
N GLY A 790 8.82 17.11 22.06
CA GLY A 790 9.49 17.41 23.32
C GLY A 790 9.00 16.58 24.52
N GLN A 791 8.17 15.56 24.32
CA GLN A 791 7.69 14.67 25.38
C GLN A 791 8.68 13.52 25.60
N ASP A 792 8.92 13.19 26.88
CA ASP A 792 9.72 12.04 27.28
C ASP A 792 8.79 10.82 27.45
N ILE A 793 9.08 9.75 26.70
CA ILE A 793 8.27 8.53 26.58
C ILE A 793 9.17 7.33 26.87
N ALA A 794 8.67 6.38 27.65
CA ALA A 794 9.31 5.07 27.84
C ALA A 794 8.66 4.04 26.91
N ILE A 795 9.43 3.51 25.95
CA ILE A 795 8.95 2.54 24.96
C ILE A 795 9.40 1.13 25.40
N PRO A 796 8.48 0.20 25.69
CA PRO A 796 8.84 -1.18 26.02
C PRO A 796 9.60 -1.84 24.86
N TYR A 797 10.73 -2.47 25.13
CA TYR A 797 11.61 -3.03 24.09
C TYR A 797 10.89 -4.08 23.22
N ASP A 798 10.08 -4.93 23.83
CA ASP A 798 9.36 -6.01 23.15
C ASP A 798 8.28 -5.50 22.16
N SER A 799 7.83 -4.26 22.35
CA SER A 799 6.86 -3.60 21.48
C SER A 799 7.49 -3.03 20.19
N ILE A 800 8.82 -2.98 20.10
CA ILE A 800 9.54 -2.44 18.96
C ILE A 800 9.68 -3.51 17.88
N GLU A 801 9.43 -3.12 16.64
CA GLU A 801 9.66 -3.94 15.45
C GLU A 801 10.97 -3.54 14.77
N ILE A 802 11.08 -2.28 14.37
CA ILE A 802 12.22 -1.75 13.61
C ILE A 802 12.58 -0.37 14.17
N ILE A 803 13.86 -0.10 14.28
CA ILE A 803 14.41 1.24 14.48
C ILE A 803 15.11 1.64 13.19
N SER A 804 14.78 2.80 12.64
CA SER A 804 15.45 3.34 11.45
C SER A 804 15.92 4.76 11.66
N PHE A 805 17.02 5.12 11.00
CA PHE A 805 17.62 6.44 11.09
C PHE A 805 18.46 6.74 9.84
N ASP A 806 18.63 8.03 9.56
CA ASP A 806 19.50 8.51 8.49
C ASP A 806 20.78 9.10 9.09
N TYR A 807 21.94 8.77 8.48
CA TYR A 807 23.23 9.33 8.89
C TYR A 807 24.22 9.41 7.71
N LYS A 808 25.40 10.04 7.90
CA LYS A 808 26.55 10.00 6.95
C LYS A 808 27.23 8.62 6.95
N ALA A 809 26.43 7.57 6.85
CA ALA A 809 26.84 6.19 6.98
C ALA A 809 26.16 5.34 5.90
N ALA A 810 26.52 4.06 5.86
CA ALA A 810 25.86 3.08 5.01
C ALA A 810 25.67 1.76 5.74
N LEU A 811 24.59 1.08 5.38
CA LEU A 811 24.40 -0.33 5.68
C LEU A 811 25.09 -1.16 4.60
N LEU A 812 26.09 -1.93 5.02
CA LEU A 812 26.88 -2.82 4.18
C LEU A 812 26.41 -4.27 4.36
N GLN A 813 26.24 -5.00 3.27
CA GLN A 813 25.96 -6.44 3.30
C GLN A 813 26.83 -7.16 2.27
N LYS A 814 27.46 -8.27 2.66
CA LYS A 814 28.27 -9.07 1.72
C LYS A 814 27.36 -9.85 0.77
N LYS A 815 27.62 -9.80 -0.53
CA LYS A 815 26.88 -10.57 -1.56
C LYS A 815 26.97 -12.08 -1.37
N ARG A 816 28.09 -12.58 -0.84
CA ARG A 816 28.21 -14.01 -0.53
C ARG A 816 27.23 -14.45 0.57
N ASP A 817 26.75 -13.50 1.37
CA ASP A 817 25.81 -13.68 2.47
C ASP A 817 24.38 -13.28 2.06
N THR A 818 24.07 -13.20 0.77
CA THR A 818 22.70 -13.03 0.28
C THR A 818 22.27 -14.22 -0.57
N SER A 819 20.99 -14.59 -0.44
CA SER A 819 20.39 -15.65 -1.25
C SER A 819 20.30 -15.24 -2.72
N PHE A 820 20.16 -16.24 -3.60
CA PHE A 820 20.06 -16.00 -5.04
C PHE A 820 18.90 -15.05 -5.40
N ILE A 821 17.73 -15.27 -4.80
CA ILE A 821 16.54 -14.45 -5.06
C ILE A 821 16.69 -13.05 -4.47
N SER A 822 17.31 -12.91 -3.28
CA SER A 822 17.64 -11.59 -2.75
C SER A 822 18.54 -10.81 -3.70
N LYS A 823 19.58 -11.44 -4.29
CA LYS A 823 20.45 -10.79 -5.31
C LYS A 823 19.67 -10.35 -6.54
N LEU A 824 18.71 -11.16 -7.00
CA LEU A 824 17.84 -10.80 -8.10
C LEU A 824 16.94 -9.59 -7.73
N GLY A 825 16.39 -9.58 -6.51
CA GLY A 825 15.64 -8.46 -5.95
C GLY A 825 16.47 -7.17 -5.93
N TYR A 826 17.72 -7.25 -5.47
CA TYR A 826 18.66 -6.13 -5.47
C TYR A 826 19.00 -5.62 -6.87
N LYS A 827 19.15 -6.53 -7.84
CA LYS A 827 19.36 -6.19 -9.26
C LYS A 827 18.15 -5.43 -9.83
N ILE A 828 16.94 -5.88 -9.53
CA ILE A 828 15.70 -5.20 -9.92
C ILE A 828 15.62 -3.82 -9.24
N GLN A 829 15.92 -3.74 -7.94
CA GLN A 829 15.94 -2.48 -7.20
C GLN A 829 16.93 -1.49 -7.79
N HIS A 830 18.15 -1.92 -8.11
CA HIS A 830 19.16 -1.09 -8.77
C HIS A 830 18.67 -0.59 -10.14
N LYS A 831 18.07 -1.44 -10.97
CA LYS A 831 17.50 -1.03 -12.28
C LYS A 831 16.36 -0.01 -12.13
N ILE A 832 15.56 -0.11 -11.08
CA ILE A 832 14.39 0.76 -10.86
C ILE A 832 14.77 2.09 -10.17
N LYS A 833 15.62 2.03 -9.15
CA LYS A 833 16.06 3.16 -8.30
C LYS A 833 17.57 3.03 -8.00
N PRO A 834 18.47 3.24 -8.98
CA PRO A 834 19.91 3.00 -8.82
C PRO A 834 20.58 3.90 -7.77
N GLN A 835 19.95 5.02 -7.42
CA GLN A 835 20.42 5.91 -6.35
C GLN A 835 20.19 5.38 -4.93
N LYS A 836 19.34 4.37 -4.74
CA LYS A 836 19.06 3.78 -3.41
C LYS A 836 20.05 2.69 -3.02
N ILE A 837 20.83 2.18 -3.97
CA ILE A 837 21.68 1.00 -3.77
C ILE A 837 22.86 1.01 -4.75
N MET A 838 24.08 0.85 -4.23
CA MET A 838 25.24 0.53 -5.07
C MET A 838 25.35 -0.99 -5.17
N TYR A 839 25.15 -1.50 -6.39
CA TYR A 839 25.17 -2.92 -6.70
C TYR A 839 25.68 -3.13 -8.13
N LEU A 840 26.87 -3.72 -8.29
CA LEU A 840 27.40 -4.10 -9.61
C LEU A 840 27.22 -5.60 -9.88
N ASN A 841 26.78 -5.97 -11.08
CA ASN A 841 26.61 -7.38 -11.46
C ASN A 841 27.98 -8.05 -11.67
N LYS A 842 28.06 -9.33 -11.28
CA LYS A 842 28.91 -10.31 -11.98
C LYS A 842 28.04 -10.84 -13.13
N LEU A 843 28.59 -10.91 -14.35
CA LEU A 843 27.95 -11.67 -15.44
C LEU A 843 27.85 -13.14 -15.02
#